data_AF-A0A1M6KDU6-F1
#
_entry.id   AF-A0A1M6KDU6-F1
#
_cell.length_a   1.000
_cell.length_b   1.000
_cell.length_c   1.000
_cell.angle_alpha   90.00
_cell.angle_beta   90.00
_cell.angle_gamma   90.00
#
_symmetry.space_group_name_H-M   'P 1'
#
loop_
_entity.id
_entity.type
_entity.pdbx_description
1 polymer ?
#
loop_
_entity_poly.entity_id
_entity_poly.type
_entity_poly.pdbx_seq_one_letter_code
_entity_poly.pdbx_strand_id
1 'polypeptide(L)'
;MYNGAWENYDNGYSKCEDGSYLITNNGVNANIEVGASIKVSYIFKTQDEVVDPEHILVLYDNMGKVIDPLEDDFKYLRIGYNPGDCDSAVTQDVMLVESGQYGSDIEWTSSDEQIIDLSGKVNRPSSEPKSVQLTAKLTYEGRTLVKEFAVTVMNTRNFDPSNVKDLSVDDLAEMNSGYDNYNIEISEFGYITNISGSYSDIKVDSYETALYSLYSLKTAMGISNPFEELKSTSVKSNKKGSIYKFNQVYNGIEVYGKTVVLSVDPQGKTRYLRSNYFPINKDINVIPKTTYEEALKSVEEKYIGAQAYGDEDESKRLYISNYYGKVELVWKVYFDLLEDNGDLNKGEYRALVSAINDDVIYKTCTTQYDSNIEVKGTDLNNKERTFNIIENTHWFSNKVEYMLEDMKRNIRICDAHGAEIFKNDIYQSSSKNEWTEEQISAMANMKDIYEYYLNTFDRISYDDAWTKITGNNIRIYLNTGIENNAYWDSTRKLIAMGKGDGDRFKEISLAAAEDVLCHEFTHAIVGYETNLGEINKGLPGIINEAYADIFACFYDSNKKGYKDWIVGEDICSGKGIRDVSDPNSLGDCAEFNGKYFQDYSNPEYYTKGNDFGGVHQNSTIISHAAYLMYKNGIGFERLQSLWYESLCLGYEVHSDFWDVRVNVIQAAKNLGFSKAEIGIIEQSFKQVNVTEDCNETYKSYFKRLDKISITQDYFCNSIKLNGKVVTADLDTIIGNNKGIKDVNINVYSFNKTEKYGYTSTEDSGIYISQIKLEDKYLINFDKEGYVSEKMYLSDIDSIFKSEYYCGTVALVPKEYEGMGGARGKVISASTGLGVGGVTLNVRRGINNIYTDITKTIKTDDNGEYIIDSLESGNYCVEIVDEVKNGDEYLSTFINIKVLGGHLIREQNGVISSSLERNQIRVVLSWGDTPRDLDSHMLCSLLNTLAGHVDYRNKSFYNENNLVCMLDLDDTSGYGPETTTIYHSEVGMYTFYVYNYSGEENINRSQATVSVYMNGAATPVYTFNIPTGDGRFWTVFRYNGATKIIIPINLVENNTINEER
;
A
#
# COMPACT_ATOMS: atom_id res chain seq x y z
N MET A 1 64.03 6.04 -32.46
CA MET A 1 65.19 6.75 -31.87
C MET A 1 65.00 8.25 -32.11
N TYR A 2 65.15 9.08 -31.08
CA TYR A 2 65.07 10.53 -31.18
C TYR A 2 66.45 11.16 -30.94
N ASN A 3 66.78 12.22 -31.68
CA ASN A 3 68.13 12.83 -31.71
C ASN A 3 68.24 14.18 -30.98
N GLY A 4 67.18 14.63 -30.30
CA GLY A 4 67.22 15.83 -29.46
C GLY A 4 67.93 15.61 -28.11
N ALA A 5 68.11 16.70 -27.38
CA ALA A 5 68.64 16.66 -26.02
C ALA A 5 67.59 16.08 -25.05
N TRP A 6 68.04 15.24 -24.13
CA TRP A 6 67.21 14.67 -23.07
C TRP A 6 67.59 15.32 -21.74
N GLU A 7 66.62 15.96 -21.08
CA GLU A 7 66.78 16.34 -19.68
C GLU A 7 66.59 15.11 -18.81
N ASN A 8 67.60 14.78 -18.01
CA ASN A 8 67.57 13.63 -17.10
C ASN A 8 67.22 14.12 -15.70
N TYR A 9 66.20 13.52 -15.11
CA TYR A 9 65.71 13.87 -13.78
C TYR A 9 66.22 12.83 -12.77
N ASP A 10 66.52 13.26 -11.54
CA ASP A 10 67.19 12.42 -10.51
C ASP A 10 66.43 11.11 -10.19
N ASN A 11 65.14 11.04 -10.52
CA ASN A 11 64.29 9.86 -10.38
C ASN A 11 64.58 8.76 -11.42
N GLY A 12 65.46 8.98 -12.41
CA GLY A 12 65.85 7.96 -13.40
C GLY A 12 64.96 7.87 -14.65
N TYR A 13 64.17 8.91 -14.93
CA TYR A 13 63.50 9.12 -16.21
C TYR A 13 64.07 10.35 -16.94
N SER A 14 63.85 10.41 -18.26
CA SER A 14 64.26 11.55 -19.09
C SER A 14 63.05 12.18 -19.78
N LYS A 15 63.00 13.52 -19.88
CA LYS A 15 61.97 14.26 -20.63
C LYS A 15 62.57 14.89 -21.89
N CYS A 16 61.76 14.94 -22.95
CA CYS A 16 62.07 15.54 -24.25
C CYS A 16 61.33 16.89 -24.42
N GLU A 17 61.89 17.79 -25.24
CA GLU A 17 61.26 19.07 -25.62
C GLU A 17 59.90 18.91 -26.32
N ASP A 18 59.64 17.76 -26.95
CA ASP A 18 58.34 17.43 -27.58
C ASP A 18 57.28 16.88 -26.59
N GLY A 19 57.61 16.82 -25.30
CA GLY A 19 56.74 16.28 -24.25
C GLY A 19 56.88 14.78 -23.99
N SER A 20 57.67 14.05 -24.79
CA SER A 20 57.89 12.60 -24.60
C SER A 20 58.68 12.31 -23.31
N TYR A 21 58.34 11.19 -22.66
CA TYR A 21 59.03 10.67 -21.48
C TYR A 21 59.70 9.32 -21.79
N LEU A 22 60.96 9.15 -21.40
CA LEU A 22 61.70 7.90 -21.46
C LEU A 22 61.89 7.35 -20.05
N ILE A 23 61.31 6.18 -19.77
CA ILE A 23 61.38 5.49 -18.48
C ILE A 23 62.13 4.18 -18.68
N THR A 24 63.09 3.87 -17.81
CA THR A 24 63.89 2.63 -17.90
C THR A 24 63.28 1.51 -17.04
N ASN A 25 63.70 0.26 -17.26
CA ASN A 25 63.00 -0.94 -16.78
C ASN A 25 63.10 -1.23 -15.26
N ASN A 26 63.44 -0.24 -14.45
CA ASN A 26 63.29 -0.25 -12.99
C ASN A 26 62.20 0.76 -12.66
N GLY A 27 61.06 0.33 -12.10
CA GLY A 27 59.85 1.16 -11.99
C GLY A 27 60.06 2.50 -11.27
N VAL A 28 59.48 3.57 -11.84
CA VAL A 28 59.65 4.96 -11.37
C VAL A 28 58.29 5.66 -11.27
N ASN A 29 58.04 6.39 -10.17
CA ASN A 29 57.00 7.42 -10.15
C ASN A 29 57.48 8.65 -10.93
N ALA A 30 57.01 8.78 -12.17
CA ALA A 30 57.11 10.03 -12.94
C ALA A 30 55.89 10.90 -12.66
N ASN A 31 56.10 12.13 -12.20
CA ASN A 31 55.03 13.12 -12.07
C ASN A 31 54.68 13.62 -13.48
N ILE A 32 53.61 13.06 -14.04
CA ILE A 32 53.07 13.41 -15.35
C ILE A 32 51.82 14.28 -15.14
N GLU A 33 51.67 15.32 -15.95
CA GLU A 33 50.59 16.31 -15.83
C GLU A 33 49.24 15.72 -16.28
N VAL A 34 48.18 16.07 -15.56
CA VAL A 34 46.81 15.57 -15.85
C VAL A 34 46.38 16.03 -17.24
N GLY A 35 45.96 15.09 -18.08
CA GLY A 35 45.61 15.34 -19.49
C GLY A 35 46.74 15.14 -20.50
N ALA A 36 47.98 14.84 -20.08
CA ALA A 36 49.08 14.56 -20.99
C ALA A 36 48.98 13.15 -21.62
N SER A 37 49.14 13.06 -22.95
CA SER A 37 49.15 11.78 -23.68
C SER A 37 50.47 11.02 -23.46
N ILE A 38 50.46 9.98 -22.62
CA ILE A 38 51.65 9.18 -22.31
C ILE A 38 51.89 8.16 -23.43
N LYS A 39 52.91 8.38 -24.27
CA LYS A 39 53.30 7.41 -25.31
C LYS A 39 54.36 6.44 -24.81
N VAL A 40 53.92 5.35 -24.17
CA VAL A 40 54.79 4.24 -23.75
C VAL A 40 55.25 3.44 -24.98
N SER A 41 56.49 2.96 -24.99
CA SER A 41 57.03 2.10 -26.07
C SER A 41 58.07 1.13 -25.53
N TYR A 42 57.87 -0.17 -25.77
CA TYR A 42 58.74 -1.24 -25.28
C TYR A 42 59.71 -1.70 -26.36
N ILE A 43 61.03 -1.60 -26.10
CA ILE A 43 62.05 -2.11 -27.02
C ILE A 43 62.46 -3.52 -26.58
N PHE A 44 61.85 -4.54 -27.17
CA PHE A 44 62.30 -5.92 -27.01
C PHE A 44 63.59 -6.14 -27.78
N LYS A 45 64.66 -6.50 -27.07
CA LYS A 45 65.98 -6.74 -27.65
C LYS A 45 66.32 -8.23 -27.63
N THR A 46 65.93 -8.93 -28.68
CA THR A 46 66.56 -10.22 -29.03
C THR A 46 67.94 -9.95 -29.64
N GLN A 47 68.72 -10.99 -29.97
CA GLN A 47 70.13 -10.80 -30.32
C GLN A 47 70.38 -10.10 -31.66
N ASP A 48 69.45 -10.18 -32.63
CA ASP A 48 69.72 -9.78 -34.02
C ASP A 48 68.69 -8.82 -34.67
N GLU A 49 67.52 -8.53 -34.06
CA GLU A 49 66.57 -7.57 -34.66
C GLU A 49 65.71 -6.82 -33.62
N VAL A 50 65.16 -5.66 -34.03
CA VAL A 50 64.25 -4.83 -33.23
C VAL A 50 62.89 -4.83 -33.92
N VAL A 51 61.87 -5.33 -33.23
CA VAL A 51 60.47 -5.27 -33.65
C VAL A 51 59.77 -4.14 -32.91
N ASP A 52 59.05 -3.29 -33.65
CA ASP A 52 58.33 -2.14 -33.12
C ASP A 52 56.92 -2.58 -32.68
N PRO A 53 56.50 -2.45 -31.41
CA PRO A 53 55.18 -2.85 -30.97
C PRO A 53 54.11 -1.80 -31.35
N GLU A 54 53.01 -2.26 -31.92
CA GLU A 54 51.85 -1.41 -32.21
C GLU A 54 51.28 -0.80 -30.92
N HIS A 55 50.67 0.38 -31.06
CA HIS A 55 50.33 1.24 -29.92
C HIS A 55 49.22 0.64 -29.05
N ILE A 56 49.48 0.53 -27.74
CA ILE A 56 48.47 0.21 -26.74
C ILE A 56 48.11 1.51 -26.00
N LEU A 57 46.92 2.05 -26.29
CA LEU A 57 46.34 3.10 -25.47
C LEU A 57 45.69 2.43 -24.23
N VAL A 58 46.28 2.64 -23.05
CA VAL A 58 45.68 2.15 -21.79
C VAL A 58 44.90 3.31 -21.17
N LEU A 59 43.58 3.24 -21.29
CA LEU A 59 42.67 4.16 -20.62
C LEU A 59 42.26 3.57 -19.27
N TYR A 60 41.94 4.46 -18.34
CA TYR A 60 41.54 4.12 -16.97
C TYR A 60 40.22 4.81 -16.66
N ASP A 61 39.31 4.15 -15.94
CA ASP A 61 38.23 4.88 -15.28
C ASP A 61 38.78 5.70 -14.11
N ASN A 62 37.94 6.57 -13.54
CA ASN A 62 38.32 7.42 -12.41
C ASN A 62 38.73 6.63 -11.15
N MET A 63 38.58 5.29 -11.14
CA MET A 63 39.02 4.38 -10.08
C MET A 63 40.26 3.56 -10.44
N GLY A 64 40.94 3.85 -11.57
CA GLY A 64 42.16 3.15 -11.97
C GLY A 64 41.94 1.71 -12.44
N LYS A 65 40.70 1.28 -12.68
CA LYS A 65 40.44 0.08 -13.49
C LYS A 65 40.85 0.42 -14.93
N VAL A 66 41.62 -0.45 -15.59
CA VAL A 66 41.78 -0.36 -17.04
C VAL A 66 40.40 -0.46 -17.69
N ILE A 67 39.96 0.64 -18.31
CA ILE A 67 38.84 0.58 -19.23
C ILE A 67 39.41 0.35 -20.61
N ASP A 68 38.78 -0.57 -21.30
CA ASP A 68 38.83 -0.58 -22.75
C ASP A 68 37.47 -0.01 -23.17
N PRO A 69 37.41 1.25 -23.66
CA PRO A 69 36.14 1.91 -23.99
C PRO A 69 35.26 1.05 -24.87
N LEU A 70 35.85 0.28 -25.78
CA LEU A 70 35.15 -0.60 -26.69
C LEU A 70 34.48 -1.78 -25.96
N GLU A 71 35.17 -2.41 -25.00
CA GLU A 71 34.65 -3.54 -24.22
C GLU A 71 33.66 -3.09 -23.14
N ASP A 72 33.93 -1.98 -22.44
CA ASP A 72 33.01 -1.44 -21.44
C ASP A 72 31.76 -0.82 -22.13
N ASP A 73 31.88 -0.09 -23.24
CA ASP A 73 30.70 0.30 -24.05
C ASP A 73 29.96 -0.93 -24.58
N PHE A 74 30.65 -1.94 -25.12
CA PHE A 74 30.02 -3.20 -25.55
C PHE A 74 29.26 -3.87 -24.39
N LYS A 75 29.83 -3.89 -23.19
CA LYS A 75 29.19 -4.43 -21.99
C LYS A 75 27.93 -3.66 -21.60
N TYR A 76 27.96 -2.33 -21.58
CA TYR A 76 26.86 -1.50 -21.09
C TYR A 76 25.83 -1.11 -22.15
N LEU A 77 26.14 -1.15 -23.45
CA LEU A 77 25.20 -0.81 -24.54
C LEU A 77 23.88 -1.59 -24.44
N ARG A 78 22.77 -0.88 -24.56
CA ARG A 78 21.39 -1.39 -24.63
C ARG A 78 20.64 -0.64 -25.74
N ILE A 79 19.53 -1.22 -26.20
CA ILE A 79 18.49 -0.47 -26.92
C ILE A 79 17.62 0.24 -25.86
N GLY A 80 17.24 1.48 -26.12
CA GLY A 80 16.24 2.17 -25.31
C GLY A 80 14.83 1.86 -25.80
N TYR A 81 13.93 1.52 -24.88
CA TYR A 81 12.52 1.24 -25.18
C TYR A 81 11.62 2.33 -24.59
N ASN A 82 10.48 2.61 -25.24
CA ASN A 82 9.46 3.49 -24.69
C ASN A 82 8.72 2.82 -23.50
N PRO A 83 8.09 3.59 -22.60
CA PRO A 83 7.33 3.05 -21.48
C PRO A 83 6.27 2.03 -21.95
N GLY A 84 6.35 0.81 -21.44
CA GLY A 84 5.48 -0.31 -21.83
C GLY A 84 6.10 -1.33 -22.80
N ASP A 85 7.24 -1.01 -23.41
CA ASP A 85 7.93 -1.90 -24.35
C ASP A 85 9.15 -2.59 -23.70
N CYS A 86 9.53 -3.75 -24.24
CA CYS A 86 10.78 -4.45 -23.92
C CYS A 86 11.31 -5.20 -25.16
N ASP A 87 12.49 -5.81 -25.05
CA ASP A 87 13.13 -6.59 -26.14
C ASP A 87 12.22 -7.67 -26.75
N SER A 88 11.38 -8.27 -25.92
CA SER A 88 10.46 -9.35 -26.25
C SER A 88 9.04 -8.87 -26.61
N ALA A 89 8.76 -7.57 -26.48
CA ALA A 89 7.48 -6.96 -26.81
C ALA A 89 7.63 -5.46 -27.15
N VAL A 90 7.92 -5.14 -28.41
CA VAL A 90 7.98 -3.75 -28.93
C VAL A 90 6.70 -3.40 -29.69
N THR A 91 6.13 -2.24 -29.39
CA THR A 91 4.93 -1.67 -30.02
C THR A 91 5.10 -0.20 -30.44
N GLN A 92 6.16 0.46 -29.98
CA GLN A 92 6.50 1.86 -30.19
C GLN A 92 7.88 1.97 -30.84
N ASP A 93 8.29 3.17 -31.26
CA ASP A 93 9.64 3.42 -31.77
C ASP A 93 10.70 3.11 -30.69
N VAL A 94 11.87 2.60 -31.10
CA VAL A 94 13.01 2.31 -30.20
C VAL A 94 14.10 3.38 -30.32
N MET A 95 14.90 3.54 -29.28
CA MET A 95 16.02 4.48 -29.25
C MET A 95 17.34 3.74 -29.50
N LEU A 96 18.01 4.10 -30.60
CA LEU A 96 19.32 3.59 -30.99
C LEU A 96 20.35 4.71 -30.79
N VAL A 97 21.40 4.45 -29.99
CA VAL A 97 22.45 5.46 -29.69
C VAL A 97 23.57 5.39 -30.73
N GLU A 98 23.98 6.55 -31.25
CA GLU A 98 25.06 6.67 -32.24
C GLU A 98 26.46 6.65 -31.61
N SER A 99 26.55 6.81 -30.28
CA SER A 99 27.82 6.77 -29.53
C SER A 99 27.69 6.09 -28.16
N GLY A 100 28.80 5.52 -27.70
CA GLY A 100 28.93 4.89 -26.39
C GLY A 100 29.28 5.87 -25.27
N GLN A 101 29.03 5.47 -24.02
CA GLN A 101 29.30 6.26 -22.82
C GLN A 101 30.81 6.56 -22.63
N TYR A 102 31.68 5.67 -23.12
CA TYR A 102 33.14 5.80 -23.06
C TYR A 102 33.76 6.26 -24.39
N GLY A 103 32.92 6.62 -25.38
CA GLY A 103 33.33 7.29 -26.61
C GLY A 103 33.52 6.40 -27.85
N SER A 104 32.98 5.17 -27.86
CA SER A 104 32.91 4.37 -29.10
C SER A 104 31.88 4.93 -30.08
N ASP A 105 32.20 5.03 -31.37
CA ASP A 105 31.21 5.28 -32.43
C ASP A 105 30.36 4.03 -32.66
N ILE A 106 29.04 4.15 -32.86
CA ILE A 106 28.12 3.01 -32.97
C ILE A 106 27.33 3.05 -34.28
N GLU A 107 27.68 2.15 -35.20
CA GLU A 107 26.93 1.93 -36.43
C GLU A 107 25.87 0.83 -36.22
N TRP A 108 24.59 1.13 -36.46
CA TRP A 108 23.51 0.15 -36.38
C TRP A 108 23.16 -0.45 -37.74
N THR A 109 22.76 -1.73 -37.73
CA THR A 109 22.17 -2.45 -38.86
C THR A 109 20.96 -3.26 -38.39
N SER A 110 20.00 -3.50 -39.28
CA SER A 110 18.74 -4.20 -38.98
C SER A 110 18.53 -5.38 -39.94
N SER A 111 18.09 -6.52 -39.41
CA SER A 111 17.74 -7.68 -40.24
C SER A 111 16.46 -7.48 -41.06
N ASP A 112 15.65 -6.49 -40.73
CA ASP A 112 14.42 -6.12 -41.45
C ASP A 112 14.13 -4.62 -41.26
N GLU A 113 14.80 -3.78 -42.06
CA GLU A 113 14.61 -2.32 -42.09
C GLU A 113 13.17 -1.89 -42.43
N GLN A 114 12.30 -2.79 -42.90
CA GLN A 114 10.87 -2.47 -43.08
C GLN A 114 10.11 -2.46 -41.75
N ILE A 115 10.68 -3.03 -40.68
CA ILE A 115 10.02 -3.26 -39.39
C ILE A 115 10.70 -2.49 -38.25
N ILE A 116 12.03 -2.43 -38.23
CA ILE A 116 12.77 -1.42 -37.45
C ILE A 116 13.83 -0.80 -38.37
N ASP A 117 13.66 0.47 -38.71
CA ASP A 117 14.65 1.20 -39.52
C ASP A 117 15.79 1.78 -38.66
N LEU A 118 16.84 2.31 -39.31
CA LEU A 118 18.06 2.75 -38.61
C LEU A 118 17.87 4.05 -37.80
N SER A 119 16.72 4.74 -37.92
CA SER A 119 16.34 5.82 -36.98
C SER A 119 15.70 5.29 -35.68
N GLY A 120 15.54 3.96 -35.56
CA GLY A 120 14.83 3.30 -34.46
C GLY A 120 13.31 3.25 -34.66
N LYS A 121 12.79 3.81 -35.76
CA LYS A 121 11.36 3.82 -36.05
C LYS A 121 10.81 2.42 -36.31
N VAL A 122 9.67 2.10 -35.72
CA VAL A 122 9.02 0.78 -35.75
C VAL A 122 7.76 0.78 -36.60
N ASN A 123 7.70 -0.11 -37.60
CA ASN A 123 6.49 -0.37 -38.38
C ASN A 123 5.93 -1.74 -38.01
N ARG A 124 4.83 -1.76 -37.24
CA ARG A 124 4.23 -2.99 -36.71
C ARG A 124 3.65 -3.89 -37.80
N PRO A 125 3.83 -5.22 -37.74
CA PRO A 125 3.18 -6.16 -38.64
C PRO A 125 1.67 -6.25 -38.38
N SER A 126 0.89 -6.60 -39.39
CA SER A 126 -0.58 -6.68 -39.30
C SER A 126 -1.14 -8.07 -38.96
N SER A 127 -0.28 -9.09 -38.81
CA SER A 127 -0.68 -10.48 -38.59
C SER A 127 -0.05 -11.07 -37.32
N GLU A 128 1.24 -11.43 -37.38
CA GLU A 128 1.99 -12.06 -36.29
C GLU A 128 3.17 -11.19 -35.87
N PRO A 129 3.64 -11.27 -34.61
CA PRO A 129 4.87 -10.63 -34.18
C PRO A 129 6.07 -11.03 -35.04
N LYS A 130 6.97 -10.09 -35.31
CA LYS A 130 8.22 -10.31 -36.05
C LYS A 130 9.41 -10.13 -35.13
N SER A 131 10.32 -11.10 -35.12
CA SER A 131 11.66 -10.87 -34.57
C SER A 131 12.54 -10.16 -35.60
N VAL A 132 13.24 -9.13 -35.16
CA VAL A 132 14.24 -8.36 -35.89
C VAL A 132 15.54 -8.41 -35.08
N GLN A 133 16.64 -8.76 -35.72
CA GLN A 133 17.94 -8.70 -35.10
C GLN A 133 18.60 -7.36 -35.45
N LEU A 134 18.82 -6.54 -34.43
CA LEU A 134 19.54 -5.28 -34.52
C LEU A 134 20.99 -5.51 -34.12
N THR A 135 21.92 -5.13 -34.98
CA THR A 135 23.34 -5.40 -34.81
C THR A 135 24.10 -4.08 -34.79
N ALA A 136 24.63 -3.76 -33.61
CA ALA A 136 25.46 -2.59 -33.34
C ALA A 136 26.94 -2.94 -33.53
N LYS A 137 27.62 -2.25 -34.45
CA LYS A 137 29.07 -2.28 -34.62
C LYS A 137 29.67 -1.08 -33.89
N LEU A 138 30.23 -1.34 -32.72
CA LEU A 138 31.00 -0.36 -31.97
C LEU A 138 32.40 -0.23 -32.59
N THR A 139 32.92 0.99 -32.67
CA THR A 139 34.24 1.30 -33.23
C THR A 139 34.98 2.27 -32.30
N TYR A 140 36.21 1.94 -31.89
CA TYR A 140 37.07 2.81 -31.07
C TYR A 140 38.52 2.68 -31.52
N GLU A 141 39.15 3.79 -31.93
CA GLU A 141 40.53 3.84 -32.47
C GLU A 141 40.83 2.74 -33.53
N GLY A 142 39.86 2.44 -34.38
CA GLY A 142 39.98 1.43 -35.44
C GLY A 142 39.80 -0.04 -34.99
N ARG A 143 39.67 -0.28 -33.68
CA ARG A 143 39.21 -1.57 -33.13
C ARG A 143 37.68 -1.64 -33.19
N THR A 144 37.11 -2.83 -33.35
CA THR A 144 35.65 -3.02 -33.48
C THR A 144 35.13 -4.20 -32.69
N LEU A 145 33.94 -4.03 -32.08
CA LEU A 145 33.14 -5.11 -31.50
C LEU A 145 31.73 -5.04 -32.09
N VAL A 146 31.07 -6.20 -32.17
CA VAL A 146 29.75 -6.34 -32.77
C VAL A 146 28.81 -6.96 -31.75
N LYS A 147 27.76 -6.22 -31.38
CA LYS A 147 26.74 -6.64 -30.42
C LYS A 147 25.40 -6.81 -31.10
N GLU A 148 24.80 -7.97 -30.91
CA GLU A 148 23.49 -8.29 -31.48
C GLU A 148 22.40 -8.23 -30.41
N PHE A 149 21.24 -7.70 -30.79
CA PHE A 149 20.04 -7.60 -29.96
C PHE A 149 18.89 -8.25 -30.73
N ALA A 150 18.27 -9.28 -30.16
CA ALA A 150 17.04 -9.85 -30.70
C ALA A 150 15.85 -9.04 -30.16
N VAL A 151 15.14 -8.34 -31.05
CA VAL A 151 13.96 -7.55 -30.71
C VAL A 151 12.73 -8.20 -31.32
N THR A 152 11.58 -8.15 -30.66
CA THR A 152 10.30 -8.69 -31.16
C THR A 152 9.26 -7.59 -31.28
N VAL A 153 8.98 -7.16 -32.52
CA VAL A 153 7.94 -6.17 -32.82
C VAL A 153 6.59 -6.87 -32.89
N MET A 154 5.69 -6.46 -32.00
CA MET A 154 4.36 -7.01 -31.81
C MET A 154 3.39 -6.52 -32.89
N ASN A 155 2.55 -7.44 -33.36
CA ASN A 155 1.52 -7.13 -34.33
C ASN A 155 0.51 -6.11 -33.81
N THR A 156 -0.10 -5.31 -34.69
CA THR A 156 -1.23 -4.45 -34.33
C THR A 156 -2.44 -5.32 -33.97
N ARG A 157 -3.03 -5.12 -32.79
CA ARG A 157 -4.18 -5.88 -32.30
C ARG A 157 -5.36 -4.99 -31.96
N ASN A 158 -6.43 -5.14 -32.72
CA ASN A 158 -7.72 -4.50 -32.42
C ASN A 158 -8.60 -5.52 -31.70
N PHE A 159 -8.70 -5.41 -30.38
CA PHE A 159 -9.79 -6.03 -29.63
C PHE A 159 -10.93 -5.00 -29.54
N ASP A 160 -12.18 -5.47 -29.64
CA ASP A 160 -13.35 -4.66 -29.35
C ASP A 160 -13.72 -4.88 -27.87
N PRO A 161 -13.59 -3.86 -26.99
CA PRO A 161 -13.83 -4.01 -25.56
C PRO A 161 -15.22 -4.53 -25.19
N SER A 162 -16.25 -4.30 -26.03
CA SER A 162 -17.62 -4.78 -25.77
C SER A 162 -17.74 -6.31 -25.81
N ASN A 163 -16.78 -6.99 -26.45
CA ASN A 163 -16.71 -8.45 -26.52
C ASN A 163 -15.85 -9.06 -25.39
N VAL A 164 -15.27 -8.24 -24.50
CA VAL A 164 -14.57 -8.74 -23.31
C VAL A 164 -15.59 -8.92 -22.19
N LYS A 165 -15.72 -10.15 -21.68
CA LYS A 165 -16.55 -10.42 -20.50
C LYS A 165 -15.90 -9.80 -19.26
N ASP A 166 -16.59 -8.85 -18.64
CA ASP A 166 -16.30 -8.38 -17.28
C ASP A 166 -16.77 -9.44 -16.26
N LEU A 167 -15.93 -9.74 -15.27
CA LEU A 167 -16.05 -10.92 -14.44
C LEU A 167 -16.46 -10.56 -13.01
N SER A 168 -17.45 -11.28 -12.48
CA SER A 168 -17.73 -11.29 -11.04
C SER A 168 -16.68 -12.10 -10.26
N VAL A 169 -16.65 -11.94 -8.94
CA VAL A 169 -15.86 -12.80 -8.05
C VAL A 169 -16.23 -14.29 -8.15
N ASP A 170 -17.45 -14.61 -8.56
CA ASP A 170 -17.90 -15.99 -8.82
C ASP A 170 -17.29 -16.52 -10.13
N ASP A 171 -17.31 -15.71 -11.21
CA ASP A 171 -16.67 -16.07 -12.49
C ASP A 171 -15.16 -16.26 -12.35
N LEU A 172 -14.52 -15.41 -11.54
CA LEU A 172 -13.10 -15.53 -11.21
C LEU A 172 -12.83 -16.78 -10.37
N ALA A 173 -13.75 -17.18 -9.48
CA ALA A 173 -13.64 -18.43 -8.73
C ALA A 173 -13.83 -19.66 -9.63
N GLU A 174 -14.73 -19.60 -10.62
CA GLU A 174 -14.88 -20.67 -11.62
C GLU A 174 -13.64 -20.76 -12.54
N MET A 175 -13.14 -19.63 -13.05
CA MET A 175 -11.92 -19.57 -13.87
C MET A 175 -10.69 -20.14 -13.16
N ASN A 176 -10.67 -20.10 -11.82
CA ASN A 176 -9.59 -20.61 -10.97
C ASN A 176 -9.98 -21.86 -10.17
N SER A 177 -11.06 -22.57 -10.52
CA SER A 177 -11.56 -23.73 -9.77
C SER A 177 -10.59 -24.93 -9.70
N GLY A 178 -9.53 -24.92 -10.52
CA GLY A 178 -8.41 -25.87 -10.51
C GLY A 178 -7.07 -25.24 -10.09
N TYR A 179 -7.09 -24.13 -9.34
CA TYR A 179 -5.90 -23.41 -8.89
C TYR A 179 -5.91 -23.23 -7.36
N ASP A 180 -5.30 -24.18 -6.66
CA ASP A 180 -5.33 -24.34 -5.18
C ASP A 180 -4.93 -23.11 -4.35
N ASN A 181 -4.32 -22.09 -4.96
CA ASN A 181 -3.84 -20.85 -4.32
C ASN A 181 -4.64 -19.60 -4.78
N TYR A 182 -5.86 -19.76 -5.28
CA TYR A 182 -6.69 -18.64 -5.71
C TYR A 182 -7.09 -17.73 -4.54
N ASN A 183 -6.88 -16.42 -4.68
CA ASN A 183 -7.32 -15.41 -3.72
C ASN A 183 -7.75 -14.10 -4.43
N ILE A 184 -8.68 -13.36 -3.83
CA ILE A 184 -9.01 -11.98 -4.19
C ILE A 184 -9.11 -11.15 -2.92
N GLU A 185 -8.48 -9.97 -2.90
CA GLU A 185 -8.77 -8.94 -1.91
C GLU A 185 -9.61 -7.83 -2.53
N ILE A 186 -10.60 -7.38 -1.75
CA ILE A 186 -11.55 -6.33 -2.11
C ILE A 186 -11.46 -5.28 -1.01
N SER A 187 -11.22 -4.04 -1.40
CA SER A 187 -11.25 -2.89 -0.50
C SER A 187 -12.64 -2.68 0.12
N GLU A 188 -12.72 -1.98 1.26
CA GLU A 188 -14.00 -1.58 1.87
C GLU A 188 -14.88 -0.72 0.95
N PHE A 189 -14.28 -0.11 -0.08
CA PHE A 189 -14.95 0.64 -1.14
C PHE A 189 -15.53 -0.25 -2.25
N GLY A 190 -15.46 -1.58 -2.11
CA GLY A 190 -16.05 -2.54 -3.04
C GLY A 190 -15.28 -2.73 -4.35
N TYR A 191 -14.00 -2.37 -4.41
CA TYR A 191 -13.13 -2.58 -5.57
C TYR A 191 -11.97 -3.53 -5.28
N ILE A 192 -11.63 -4.39 -6.24
CA ILE A 192 -10.52 -5.34 -6.16
C ILE A 192 -9.18 -4.59 -6.02
N THR A 193 -8.41 -4.97 -5.00
CA THR A 193 -7.04 -4.51 -4.77
C THR A 193 -5.99 -5.58 -5.06
N ASN A 194 -6.37 -6.86 -5.03
CA ASN A 194 -5.47 -7.98 -5.30
C ASN A 194 -6.20 -9.16 -5.96
N ILE A 195 -5.57 -9.84 -6.91
CA ILE A 195 -5.96 -11.17 -7.41
C ILE A 195 -4.71 -12.03 -7.50
N SER A 196 -4.71 -13.16 -6.80
CA SER A 196 -3.77 -14.26 -7.03
C SER A 196 -4.47 -15.32 -7.87
N GLY A 197 -4.22 -15.31 -9.19
CA GLY A 197 -4.91 -16.19 -10.13
C GLY A 197 -5.04 -15.62 -11.54
N SER A 198 -5.75 -16.38 -12.38
CA SER A 198 -6.22 -15.96 -13.69
C SER A 198 -7.37 -14.98 -13.55
N TYR A 199 -7.39 -13.90 -14.34
CA TYR A 199 -8.50 -12.95 -14.36
C TYR A 199 -8.94 -12.54 -15.78
N SER A 200 -8.31 -13.08 -16.81
CA SER A 200 -8.71 -12.85 -18.20
C SER A 200 -8.22 -13.98 -19.10
N ASP A 201 -9.04 -14.33 -20.09
CA ASP A 201 -8.67 -15.25 -21.19
C ASP A 201 -7.84 -14.55 -22.29
N ILE A 202 -7.67 -13.22 -22.20
CA ILE A 202 -6.82 -12.46 -23.12
C ILE A 202 -5.36 -12.82 -22.87
N LYS A 203 -4.69 -13.35 -23.90
CA LYS A 203 -3.24 -13.55 -23.91
C LYS A 203 -2.53 -12.20 -23.85
N VAL A 204 -1.85 -11.96 -22.73
CA VAL A 204 -1.01 -10.79 -22.51
C VAL A 204 0.42 -11.06 -22.98
N ASP A 205 0.88 -10.29 -23.95
CA ASP A 205 2.27 -10.29 -24.43
C ASP A 205 2.75 -8.88 -24.85
N SER A 206 2.02 -7.83 -24.48
CA SER A 206 2.33 -6.41 -24.68
C SER A 206 1.59 -5.55 -23.65
N TYR A 207 1.99 -4.29 -23.43
CA TYR A 207 1.24 -3.42 -22.51
C TYR A 207 -0.21 -3.19 -22.99
N GLU A 208 -0.45 -3.15 -24.30
CA GLU A 208 -1.80 -3.03 -24.87
C GLU A 208 -2.68 -4.23 -24.50
N THR A 209 -2.15 -5.46 -24.62
CA THR A 209 -2.90 -6.67 -24.25
C THR A 209 -3.07 -6.80 -22.75
N ALA A 210 -2.14 -6.29 -21.96
CA ALA A 210 -2.30 -6.10 -20.53
C ALA A 210 -3.45 -5.13 -20.21
N LEU A 211 -3.54 -3.97 -20.87
CA LEU A 211 -4.69 -3.05 -20.73
C LEU A 211 -6.01 -3.68 -21.18
N TYR A 212 -6.02 -4.42 -22.31
CA TYR A 212 -7.21 -5.15 -22.74
C TYR A 212 -7.65 -6.22 -21.72
N SER A 213 -6.72 -6.88 -21.04
CA SER A 213 -7.05 -7.85 -19.97
C SER A 213 -7.79 -7.24 -18.78
N LEU A 214 -7.61 -5.93 -18.52
CA LEU A 214 -8.26 -5.23 -17.42
C LEU A 214 -9.74 -4.90 -17.69
N TYR A 215 -10.22 -4.96 -18.95
CA TYR A 215 -11.66 -4.93 -19.22
C TYR A 215 -12.40 -6.15 -18.65
N SER A 216 -11.70 -7.26 -18.38
CA SER A 216 -12.27 -8.42 -17.67
C SER A 216 -12.55 -8.15 -16.18
N LEU A 217 -12.18 -6.97 -15.67
CA LEU A 217 -12.36 -6.54 -14.29
C LEU A 217 -12.91 -5.11 -14.20
N LYS A 218 -13.60 -4.64 -15.25
CA LYS A 218 -14.07 -3.26 -15.40
C LYS A 218 -14.86 -2.81 -14.17
N THR A 219 -15.98 -3.47 -13.87
CA THR A 219 -16.80 -3.21 -12.69
C THR A 219 -16.06 -3.59 -11.40
N ALA A 220 -15.29 -4.69 -11.44
CA ALA A 220 -14.63 -5.22 -10.25
C ALA A 220 -13.53 -4.29 -9.69
N MET A 221 -12.82 -3.55 -10.54
CA MET A 221 -11.84 -2.50 -10.17
C MET A 221 -12.47 -1.09 -10.12
N GLY A 222 -13.68 -0.93 -10.66
CA GLY A 222 -14.33 0.38 -10.83
C GLY A 222 -13.71 1.24 -11.94
N ILE A 223 -12.94 0.64 -12.84
CA ILE A 223 -12.33 1.32 -13.98
C ILE A 223 -13.33 1.41 -15.14
N SER A 224 -13.39 2.54 -15.84
CA SER A 224 -14.31 2.76 -16.96
C SER A 224 -13.67 2.42 -18.31
N ASN A 225 -12.42 2.84 -18.52
CA ASN A 225 -11.64 2.57 -19.72
C ASN A 225 -10.12 2.50 -19.40
N PRO A 226 -9.53 1.29 -19.33
CA PRO A 226 -8.09 1.11 -19.13
C PRO A 226 -7.17 1.92 -20.08
N PHE A 227 -7.60 2.27 -21.29
CA PHE A 227 -6.77 3.04 -22.23
C PHE A 227 -6.84 4.57 -22.04
N GLU A 228 -7.87 5.07 -21.35
CA GLU A 228 -8.01 6.50 -21.01
C GLU A 228 -7.59 6.80 -19.56
N GLU A 229 -7.63 5.78 -18.68
CA GLU A 229 -7.38 5.91 -17.24
C GLU A 229 -6.06 5.28 -16.75
N LEU A 230 -5.33 4.54 -17.59
CA LEU A 230 -4.02 3.97 -17.24
C LEU A 230 -2.96 4.32 -18.28
N LYS A 231 -1.79 4.75 -17.80
CA LYS A 231 -0.59 5.05 -18.58
C LYS A 231 0.50 4.04 -18.24
N SER A 232 1.05 3.36 -19.24
CA SER A 232 2.12 2.37 -19.02
C SER A 232 3.40 3.05 -18.52
N THR A 233 4.10 2.41 -17.58
CA THR A 233 5.36 2.93 -17.03
C THR A 233 6.54 2.01 -17.25
N SER A 234 6.37 0.70 -17.10
CA SER A 234 7.45 -0.28 -17.28
C SER A 234 6.94 -1.71 -17.45
N VAL A 235 7.78 -2.53 -18.09
CA VAL A 235 7.61 -3.99 -18.18
C VAL A 235 8.93 -4.65 -17.74
N LYS A 236 8.84 -5.65 -16.86
CA LYS A 236 9.97 -6.56 -16.52
C LYS A 236 9.60 -7.97 -17.04
N SER A 237 10.38 -8.51 -17.98
CA SER A 237 10.14 -9.84 -18.60
C SER A 237 11.29 -10.80 -18.32
N ASN A 238 10.98 -12.06 -18.02
CA ASN A 238 11.98 -13.13 -17.79
C ASN A 238 11.40 -14.53 -18.11
N LYS A 239 12.19 -15.59 -17.87
CA LYS A 239 11.81 -16.98 -18.18
C LYS A 239 10.61 -17.53 -17.39
N LYS A 240 10.20 -16.89 -16.28
CA LYS A 240 8.99 -17.21 -15.52
C LYS A 240 7.74 -16.45 -15.99
N GLY A 241 7.88 -15.39 -16.82
CA GLY A 241 6.76 -14.56 -17.25
C GLY A 241 7.09 -13.08 -17.42
N SER A 242 6.06 -12.24 -17.47
CA SER A 242 6.19 -10.77 -17.58
C SER A 242 5.36 -10.05 -16.52
N ILE A 243 5.86 -8.92 -16.03
CA ILE A 243 5.19 -8.00 -15.10
C ILE A 243 5.01 -6.66 -15.81
N TYR A 244 3.79 -6.14 -15.84
CA TYR A 244 3.43 -4.85 -16.44
C TYR A 244 3.00 -3.89 -15.33
N LYS A 245 3.49 -2.64 -15.36
CA LYS A 245 3.11 -1.58 -14.42
C LYS A 245 2.56 -0.35 -15.14
N PHE A 246 1.47 0.18 -14.60
CA PHE A 246 0.77 1.37 -15.06
C PHE A 246 0.60 2.36 -13.91
N ASN A 247 0.59 3.65 -14.23
CA ASN A 247 0.08 4.72 -13.36
C ASN A 247 -1.37 5.04 -13.77
N GLN A 248 -2.21 5.43 -12.81
CA GLN A 248 -3.54 5.98 -13.11
C GLN A 248 -3.42 7.40 -13.67
N VAL A 249 -4.26 7.73 -14.65
CA VAL A 249 -4.44 9.07 -15.21
C VAL A 249 -5.92 9.46 -15.21
N TYR A 250 -6.22 10.76 -15.27
CA TYR A 250 -7.55 11.30 -15.58
C TYR A 250 -7.38 12.58 -16.38
N ASN A 251 -8.06 12.68 -17.53
CA ASN A 251 -7.86 13.74 -18.54
C ASN A 251 -6.36 13.97 -18.89
N GLY A 252 -5.57 12.89 -18.94
CA GLY A 252 -4.14 12.91 -19.25
C GLY A 252 -3.20 13.31 -18.10
N ILE A 253 -3.72 13.76 -16.96
CA ILE A 253 -2.93 14.11 -15.76
C ILE A 253 -2.76 12.86 -14.89
N GLU A 254 -1.55 12.59 -14.41
CA GLU A 254 -1.28 11.43 -13.54
C GLU A 254 -1.88 11.61 -12.14
N VAL A 255 -2.49 10.55 -11.62
CA VAL A 255 -3.06 10.50 -10.28
C VAL A 255 -1.98 10.01 -9.31
N TYR A 256 -1.58 10.88 -8.37
CA TYR A 256 -0.37 10.71 -7.58
C TYR A 256 -0.38 9.42 -6.73
N GLY A 257 0.63 8.57 -6.93
CA GLY A 257 0.80 7.31 -6.20
C GLY A 257 -0.18 6.20 -6.56
N LYS A 258 -1.02 6.38 -7.59
CA LYS A 258 -2.02 5.41 -8.05
C LYS A 258 -1.49 4.57 -9.20
N THR A 259 -1.55 3.25 -9.03
CA THR A 259 -0.88 2.27 -9.89
C THR A 259 -1.68 0.99 -10.05
N VAL A 260 -1.45 0.30 -11.16
CA VAL A 260 -1.88 -1.08 -11.40
C VAL A 260 -0.66 -1.88 -11.82
N VAL A 261 -0.45 -3.04 -11.21
CA VAL A 261 0.62 -3.99 -11.51
C VAL A 261 0.00 -5.35 -11.78
N LEU A 262 0.34 -5.98 -12.90
CA LEU A 262 -0.14 -7.33 -13.21
C LEU A 262 1.00 -8.22 -13.71
N SER A 263 0.92 -9.51 -13.45
CA SER A 263 1.86 -10.49 -13.97
C SER A 263 1.18 -11.64 -14.70
N VAL A 264 1.88 -12.15 -15.71
CA VAL A 264 1.47 -13.25 -16.58
C VAL A 264 2.60 -14.28 -16.70
N ASP A 265 2.25 -15.53 -16.96
CA ASP A 265 3.22 -16.62 -17.19
C ASP A 265 3.88 -16.54 -18.60
N PRO A 266 4.83 -17.42 -18.97
CA PRO A 266 5.51 -17.35 -20.27
C PRO A 266 4.62 -17.72 -21.46
N GLN A 267 3.36 -18.07 -21.24
CA GLN A 267 2.35 -18.26 -22.29
C GLN A 267 1.48 -17.01 -22.47
N GLY A 268 1.62 -16.02 -21.58
CA GLY A 268 0.81 -14.81 -21.54
C GLY A 268 -0.52 -14.98 -20.80
N LYS A 269 -0.70 -16.07 -20.03
CA LYS A 269 -1.90 -16.21 -19.19
C LYS A 269 -1.73 -15.43 -17.89
N THR A 270 -2.77 -14.69 -17.50
CA THR A 270 -2.84 -13.89 -16.27
C THR A 270 -2.59 -14.75 -15.01
N ARG A 271 -1.81 -14.21 -14.06
CA ARG A 271 -1.39 -14.90 -12.83
C ARG A 271 -1.51 -14.06 -11.56
N TYR A 272 -1.34 -12.76 -11.67
CA TYR A 272 -1.40 -11.84 -10.54
C TYR A 272 -1.89 -10.46 -10.98
N LEU A 273 -2.60 -9.78 -10.09
CA LEU A 273 -2.96 -8.37 -10.21
C LEU A 273 -2.86 -7.73 -8.83
N ARG A 274 -2.16 -6.60 -8.71
CA ARG A 274 -2.25 -5.67 -7.58
C ARG A 274 -2.70 -4.31 -8.08
N SER A 275 -3.64 -3.71 -7.37
CA SER A 275 -4.25 -2.43 -7.74
C SER A 275 -4.37 -1.55 -6.50
N ASN A 276 -3.88 -0.31 -6.60
CA ASN A 276 -4.32 0.77 -5.71
C ASN A 276 -5.00 1.92 -6.46
N TYR A 277 -5.33 1.70 -7.75
CA TYR A 277 -6.25 2.52 -8.56
C TYR A 277 -7.51 2.84 -7.75
N PHE A 278 -8.02 4.06 -7.89
CA PHE A 278 -9.26 4.46 -7.24
C PHE A 278 -10.13 5.29 -8.19
N PRO A 279 -11.41 4.95 -8.41
CA PRO A 279 -12.23 5.64 -9.41
C PRO A 279 -12.44 7.12 -9.06
N ILE A 280 -12.42 7.99 -10.07
CA ILE A 280 -12.76 9.41 -9.94
C ILE A 280 -14.24 9.57 -10.33
N ASN A 281 -15.11 9.42 -9.32
CA ASN A 281 -16.58 9.36 -9.48
C ASN A 281 -17.28 10.74 -9.58
N LYS A 282 -16.52 11.83 -9.73
CA LYS A 282 -17.01 13.21 -9.88
C LYS A 282 -16.07 13.97 -10.79
N ASP A 283 -16.61 14.78 -11.69
CA ASP A 283 -15.77 15.64 -12.53
C ASP A 283 -15.03 16.67 -11.71
N ILE A 284 -13.72 16.75 -11.96
CA ILE A 284 -12.83 17.71 -11.35
C ILE A 284 -12.42 18.75 -12.37
N ASN A 285 -12.38 20.01 -11.95
CA ASN A 285 -11.80 21.06 -12.77
C ASN A 285 -10.27 20.87 -12.80
N VAL A 286 -9.75 20.38 -13.92
CA VAL A 286 -8.31 20.17 -14.17
C VAL A 286 -7.56 21.45 -14.55
N ILE A 287 -8.20 22.63 -14.48
CA ILE A 287 -7.57 23.94 -14.67
C ILE A 287 -7.10 24.47 -13.30
N PRO A 288 -5.79 24.66 -13.08
CA PRO A 288 -5.27 25.34 -11.89
C PRO A 288 -5.87 26.74 -11.71
N LYS A 289 -6.20 27.10 -10.47
CA LYS A 289 -6.54 28.48 -10.09
C LYS A 289 -5.30 29.27 -9.67
N THR A 290 -4.24 28.58 -9.29
CA THR A 290 -3.00 29.13 -8.74
C THR A 290 -1.82 28.70 -9.60
N THR A 291 -0.78 29.53 -9.69
CA THR A 291 0.41 29.23 -10.49
C THR A 291 1.42 28.41 -9.70
N TYR A 292 2.31 27.71 -10.41
CA TYR A 292 3.41 26.96 -9.80
C TYR A 292 4.29 27.85 -8.90
N GLU A 293 4.51 29.10 -9.32
CA GLU A 293 5.32 30.08 -8.59
C GLU A 293 4.61 30.66 -7.36
N GLU A 294 3.29 30.48 -7.23
CA GLU A 294 2.54 30.75 -5.99
C GLU A 294 2.66 29.54 -5.05
N ALA A 295 2.49 28.32 -5.58
CA ALA A 295 2.68 27.09 -4.82
C ALA A 295 4.10 26.91 -4.24
N LEU A 296 5.16 27.36 -4.94
CA LEU A 296 6.52 27.41 -4.40
C LEU A 296 6.60 28.37 -3.20
N LYS A 297 6.05 29.59 -3.31
CA LYS A 297 6.06 30.57 -2.22
C LYS A 297 5.26 30.09 -1.00
N SER A 298 4.14 29.42 -1.21
CA SER A 298 3.33 28.88 -0.10
C SER A 298 4.01 27.70 0.63
N VAL A 299 5.07 27.12 0.07
CA VAL A 299 5.99 26.24 0.81
C VAL A 299 6.97 27.06 1.66
N GLU A 300 7.60 28.10 1.10
CA GLU A 300 8.56 28.96 1.81
C GLU A 300 7.91 29.78 2.95
N GLU A 301 6.67 30.25 2.75
CA GLU A 301 5.88 30.94 3.77
C GLU A 301 5.39 30.00 4.88
N LYS A 302 5.16 28.73 4.57
CA LYS A 302 4.68 27.71 5.53
C LYS A 302 5.83 27.04 6.28
N TYR A 303 7.02 26.96 5.70
CA TYR A 303 8.21 26.36 6.29
C TYR A 303 9.38 27.34 6.30
N ILE A 304 9.47 28.12 7.39
CA ILE A 304 10.50 29.16 7.57
C ILE A 304 11.90 28.57 7.31
N GLY A 305 12.67 29.20 6.41
CA GLY A 305 14.02 28.76 6.05
C GLY A 305 14.09 27.73 4.92
N ALA A 306 12.95 27.27 4.38
CA ALA A 306 12.91 26.49 3.15
C ALA A 306 13.31 27.34 1.94
N GLN A 307 13.89 26.69 0.92
CA GLN A 307 14.18 27.27 -0.39
C GLN A 307 13.51 26.38 -1.45
N ALA A 308 12.42 26.87 -2.07
CA ALA A 308 11.57 26.05 -2.93
C ALA A 308 12.00 26.09 -4.41
N TYR A 309 11.93 24.94 -5.09
CA TYR A 309 12.29 24.79 -6.49
C TYR A 309 11.41 23.77 -7.24
N GLY A 310 11.44 23.88 -8.57
CA GLY A 310 10.64 23.08 -9.47
C GLY A 310 11.26 21.76 -9.90
N ASP A 311 10.42 20.84 -10.37
CA ASP A 311 10.87 19.78 -11.29
C ASP A 311 11.30 20.43 -12.61
N GLU A 312 12.48 20.08 -13.15
CA GLU A 312 12.93 20.60 -14.44
C GLU A 312 11.98 20.20 -15.58
N ASP A 313 11.37 19.01 -15.48
CA ASP A 313 10.36 18.54 -16.41
C ASP A 313 8.98 19.12 -16.08
N GLU A 314 8.51 20.07 -16.89
CA GLU A 314 7.22 20.73 -16.70
C GLU A 314 6.05 19.74 -16.68
N SER A 315 6.15 18.62 -17.41
CA SER A 315 5.11 17.57 -17.44
C SER A 315 4.99 16.81 -16.12
N LYS A 316 6.02 16.87 -15.27
CA LYS A 316 6.06 16.26 -13.93
C LYS A 316 5.68 17.24 -12.81
N ARG A 317 5.09 18.41 -13.11
CA ARG A 317 4.71 19.41 -12.08
C ARG A 317 3.27 19.31 -11.60
N LEU A 318 2.33 18.84 -12.43
CA LEU A 318 0.89 18.82 -12.11
C LEU A 318 0.36 17.39 -11.98
N TYR A 319 -0.37 17.11 -10.90
CA TYR A 319 -0.96 15.80 -10.61
C TYR A 319 -2.39 15.95 -10.07
N ILE A 320 -3.10 14.83 -10.01
CA ILE A 320 -4.35 14.71 -9.26
C ILE A 320 -4.06 13.92 -7.98
N SER A 321 -4.35 14.49 -6.81
CA SER A 321 -4.43 13.72 -5.57
C SER A 321 -5.78 13.01 -5.51
N ASN A 322 -5.81 11.70 -5.24
CA ASN A 322 -7.04 10.95 -4.99
C ASN A 322 -6.87 10.09 -3.73
N TYR A 323 -7.17 10.68 -2.59
CA TYR A 323 -7.16 9.98 -1.30
C TYR A 323 -8.57 9.40 -1.05
N TYR A 324 -8.78 8.19 -1.58
CA TYR A 324 -10.01 7.39 -1.43
C TYR A 324 -11.31 8.17 -1.71
N GLY A 325 -11.33 8.93 -2.82
CA GLY A 325 -12.49 9.71 -3.23
C GLY A 325 -12.47 11.17 -2.81
N LYS A 326 -11.56 11.60 -1.92
CA LYS A 326 -11.17 13.01 -1.87
C LYS A 326 -10.21 13.29 -3.03
N VAL A 327 -10.76 13.87 -4.09
CA VAL A 327 -10.03 14.19 -5.33
C VAL A 327 -9.71 15.68 -5.41
N GLU A 328 -8.46 16.05 -5.69
CA GLU A 328 -7.99 17.44 -5.74
C GLU A 328 -6.82 17.61 -6.72
N LEU A 329 -6.78 18.73 -7.46
CA LEU A 329 -5.69 19.06 -8.38
C LEU A 329 -4.51 19.66 -7.60
N VAL A 330 -3.29 19.16 -7.81
CA VAL A 330 -2.11 19.51 -7.00
C VAL A 330 -0.83 19.74 -7.81
N TRP A 331 -0.06 20.74 -7.39
CA TRP A 331 1.31 20.97 -7.82
C TRP A 331 2.28 20.12 -7.01
N LYS A 332 3.21 19.41 -7.67
CA LYS A 332 4.36 18.75 -7.02
C LYS A 332 5.57 19.67 -7.09
N VAL A 333 6.10 20.01 -5.93
CA VAL A 333 7.22 20.94 -5.74
C VAL A 333 8.32 20.28 -4.92
N TYR A 334 9.52 20.87 -4.93
CA TYR A 334 10.63 20.48 -4.07
C TYR A 334 11.10 21.68 -3.24
N PHE A 335 11.77 21.45 -2.12
CA PHE A 335 12.35 22.52 -1.31
C PHE A 335 13.45 22.02 -0.38
N ASP A 336 14.51 22.79 -0.19
CA ASP A 336 15.59 22.44 0.73
C ASP A 336 15.48 23.23 2.05
N LEU A 337 15.65 22.54 3.17
CA LEU A 337 15.87 23.14 4.49
C LEU A 337 17.33 22.95 4.90
N LEU A 338 18.02 24.07 5.12
CA LEU A 338 19.45 24.07 5.46
C LEU A 338 19.72 23.89 6.97
N GLU A 339 18.71 24.12 7.80
CA GLU A 339 18.69 24.00 9.28
C GLU A 339 17.30 23.53 9.73
N ASP A 340 17.18 22.96 10.93
CA ASP A 340 15.89 22.57 11.51
C ASP A 340 15.06 23.81 11.88
N ASN A 341 13.78 23.87 11.51
CA ASN A 341 12.92 25.04 11.76
C ASN A 341 11.82 24.83 12.82
N GLY A 342 11.70 23.62 13.36
CA GLY A 342 10.73 23.24 14.39
C GLY A 342 9.48 22.51 13.86
N ASP A 343 9.06 22.78 12.62
CA ASP A 343 8.04 22.00 11.90
C ASP A 343 8.67 20.89 11.02
N LEU A 344 9.94 21.07 10.66
CA LEU A 344 10.75 20.19 9.82
C LEU A 344 12.23 20.23 10.25
N ASN A 345 12.95 19.18 9.86
CA ASN A 345 14.38 19.04 10.03
C ASN A 345 15.12 19.57 8.78
N LYS A 346 16.45 19.66 8.86
CA LYS A 346 17.34 19.83 7.72
C LYS A 346 17.18 18.67 6.71
N GLY A 347 17.06 19.00 5.43
CA GLY A 347 16.99 18.03 4.33
C GLY A 347 16.47 18.62 3.03
N GLU A 348 16.66 17.90 1.93
CA GLU A 348 15.94 18.13 0.67
C GLU A 348 14.52 17.55 0.81
N TYR A 349 13.49 18.25 0.37
CA TYR A 349 12.10 17.82 0.46
C TYR A 349 11.35 17.86 -0.88
N ARG A 350 10.30 17.05 -0.99
CA ARG A 350 9.22 17.13 -1.99
C ARG A 350 7.91 17.43 -1.28
N ALA A 351 7.04 18.25 -1.85
CA ALA A 351 5.67 18.46 -1.39
C ALA A 351 4.61 18.35 -2.50
N LEU A 352 3.35 18.18 -2.09
CA LEU A 352 2.16 18.43 -2.91
C LEU A 352 1.42 19.65 -2.35
N VAL A 353 1.05 20.58 -3.22
CA VAL A 353 0.39 21.84 -2.90
C VAL A 353 -0.91 21.95 -3.71
N SER A 354 -2.00 22.43 -3.13
CA SER A 354 -3.28 22.57 -3.85
C SER A 354 -3.15 23.56 -4.99
N ALA A 355 -3.49 23.14 -6.21
CA ALA A 355 -3.60 24.03 -7.37
C ALA A 355 -4.89 24.90 -7.34
N ILE A 356 -5.64 24.86 -6.23
CA ILE A 356 -6.94 25.51 -6.03
C ILE A 356 -6.89 26.61 -4.96
N ASN A 357 -6.05 26.45 -3.92
CA ASN A 357 -5.91 27.42 -2.81
C ASN A 357 -4.51 27.50 -2.18
N ASP A 358 -3.48 26.90 -2.79
CA ASP A 358 -2.08 26.88 -2.34
C ASP A 358 -1.80 26.23 -0.96
N ASP A 359 -2.74 25.49 -0.39
CA ASP A 359 -2.47 24.68 0.81
C ASP A 359 -1.45 23.57 0.51
N VAL A 360 -0.32 23.54 1.23
CA VAL A 360 0.58 22.36 1.21
C VAL A 360 -0.12 21.17 1.89
N ILE A 361 -0.42 20.14 1.10
CA ILE A 361 -1.21 18.94 1.46
C ILE A 361 -0.32 17.79 1.97
N TYR A 362 0.89 17.59 1.41
CA TYR A 362 1.75 16.44 1.68
C TYR A 362 3.25 16.79 1.55
N LYS A 363 4.17 16.05 2.21
CA LYS A 363 5.63 16.20 2.05
C LYS A 363 6.50 14.97 2.40
N THR A 364 7.72 14.85 1.83
CA THR A 364 8.73 13.76 1.98
C THR A 364 10.17 14.22 1.55
N CYS A 365 11.25 13.40 1.51
CA CYS A 365 12.70 13.83 1.50
C CYS A 365 13.69 13.10 0.49
N THR A 366 14.89 13.66 0.15
CA THR A 366 15.98 13.14 -0.77
C THR A 366 17.47 13.48 -0.38
N THR A 367 18.55 12.96 -1.04
CA THR A 367 20.02 13.22 -0.69
C THR A 367 21.20 12.83 -1.69
N GLN A 368 22.00 13.78 -2.26
CA GLN A 368 23.48 13.76 -2.68
C GLN A 368 24.12 12.62 -3.60
N TYR A 369 25.37 12.60 -4.18
CA TYR A 369 26.68 13.37 -4.14
C TYR A 369 27.62 13.20 -5.42
N ASP A 370 28.95 13.51 -5.40
CA ASP A 370 29.88 13.63 -6.60
C ASP A 370 31.36 13.06 -6.48
N SER A 371 31.85 12.26 -7.47
CA SER A 371 33.24 11.72 -7.76
C SER A 371 33.91 10.59 -6.90
N ASN A 372 34.17 9.36 -7.44
CA ASN A 372 34.56 8.12 -6.66
C ASN A 372 35.94 7.46 -7.03
N ILE A 373 36.68 6.92 -6.05
CA ILE A 373 38.06 6.34 -6.09
C ILE A 373 38.17 5.04 -5.23
N GLU A 374 38.94 4.01 -5.64
CA GLU A 374 39.29 2.85 -4.77
C GLU A 374 40.62 3.03 -4.00
N VAL A 375 40.66 2.58 -2.74
CA VAL A 375 41.82 2.61 -1.83
C VAL A 375 41.98 1.31 -1.04
N LYS A 376 43.03 1.21 -0.21
CA LYS A 376 43.37 0.03 0.60
C LYS A 376 43.61 0.38 2.06
N GLY A 377 43.33 -0.57 2.95
CA GLY A 377 43.66 -0.50 4.37
C GLY A 377 43.50 -1.84 5.09
N THR A 378 43.85 -1.89 6.37
CA THR A 378 43.66 -3.07 7.24
C THR A 378 42.36 -2.93 8.03
N ASP A 379 41.56 -3.99 8.13
CA ASP A 379 40.35 -4.03 8.95
C ASP A 379 40.61 -4.50 10.40
N LEU A 380 39.59 -4.42 11.27
CA LEU A 380 39.67 -4.82 12.69
C LEU A 380 40.02 -6.31 12.88
N ASN A 381 39.81 -7.14 11.86
CA ASN A 381 40.17 -8.56 11.85
C ASN A 381 41.59 -8.80 11.31
N ASN A 382 42.41 -7.73 11.20
CA ASN A 382 43.80 -7.73 10.72
C ASN A 382 43.96 -8.19 9.24
N LYS A 383 42.91 -8.04 8.42
CA LYS A 383 42.90 -8.39 6.99
C LYS A 383 43.02 -7.14 6.12
N GLU A 384 43.82 -7.21 5.04
CA GLU A 384 43.87 -6.14 4.03
C GLU A 384 42.58 -6.15 3.19
N ARG A 385 41.94 -4.99 3.03
CA ARG A 385 40.70 -4.78 2.25
C ARG A 385 40.89 -3.69 1.20
N THR A 386 40.16 -3.80 0.08
CA THR A 386 39.97 -2.71 -0.89
C THR A 386 38.58 -2.12 -0.73
N PHE A 387 38.47 -0.80 -0.67
CA PHE A 387 37.20 -0.10 -0.48
C PHE A 387 37.21 1.26 -1.18
N ASN A 388 36.05 1.84 -1.35
CA ASN A 388 35.86 3.06 -2.14
C ASN A 388 35.70 4.30 -1.24
N ILE A 389 36.10 5.46 -1.77
CA ILE A 389 36.00 6.79 -1.18
C ILE A 389 35.67 7.82 -2.27
N ILE A 390 35.07 8.94 -1.88
CA ILE A 390 34.79 10.07 -2.76
C ILE A 390 35.94 11.09 -2.72
N GLU A 391 36.31 11.66 -3.85
CA GLU A 391 37.26 12.79 -3.94
C GLU A 391 36.51 14.06 -4.33
N ASN A 392 36.19 14.87 -3.33
CA ASN A 392 35.52 16.15 -3.47
C ASN A 392 36.57 17.26 -3.68
N THR A 393 36.62 17.82 -4.89
CA THR A 393 37.48 18.97 -5.22
C THR A 393 36.66 20.26 -5.14
N HIS A 394 36.92 21.06 -4.11
CA HIS A 394 36.25 22.34 -3.88
C HIS A 394 36.67 23.37 -4.95
N TRP A 395 35.90 23.50 -6.03
CA TRP A 395 36.26 24.25 -7.27
C TRP A 395 36.60 25.73 -7.10
N PHE A 396 36.21 26.37 -5.99
CA PHE A 396 36.61 27.75 -5.66
C PHE A 396 37.94 27.87 -4.90
N SER A 397 38.45 26.78 -4.31
CA SER A 397 39.62 26.81 -3.42
C SER A 397 40.74 25.83 -3.80
N ASN A 398 40.48 24.90 -4.72
CA ASN A 398 41.36 23.78 -5.08
C ASN A 398 41.78 22.92 -3.86
N LYS A 399 41.02 22.97 -2.76
CA LYS A 399 41.11 22.00 -1.67
C LYS A 399 40.52 20.69 -2.17
N VAL A 400 41.30 19.62 -2.09
CA VAL A 400 40.81 18.24 -2.24
C VAL A 400 40.45 17.71 -0.85
N GLU A 401 39.30 17.06 -0.75
CA GLU A 401 38.80 16.42 0.47
C GLU A 401 38.23 15.07 0.13
N TYR A 402 38.65 14.04 0.86
CA TYR A 402 38.21 12.67 0.66
C TYR A 402 37.07 12.35 1.63
N MET A 403 35.97 11.79 1.15
CA MET A 403 34.83 11.38 1.97
C MET A 403 34.69 9.85 1.95
N LEU A 404 34.38 9.22 3.07
CA LEU A 404 34.23 7.77 3.18
C LEU A 404 32.88 7.29 2.64
N GLU A 405 32.73 7.42 1.32
CA GLU A 405 31.53 7.12 0.55
C GLU A 405 31.88 6.35 -0.74
N ASP A 406 30.98 5.47 -1.18
CA ASP A 406 31.10 4.69 -2.41
C ASP A 406 29.89 4.91 -3.33
N MET A 407 29.95 5.92 -4.18
CA MET A 407 28.93 6.19 -5.22
C MET A 407 28.77 5.09 -6.29
N LYS A 408 29.58 4.00 -6.30
CA LYS A 408 29.30 2.83 -7.16
C LYS A 408 28.36 1.83 -6.48
N ARG A 409 28.04 2.02 -5.19
CA ARG A 409 27.12 1.18 -4.38
C ARG A 409 26.22 2.01 -3.43
N ASN A 410 26.34 3.35 -3.48
CA ASN A 410 25.73 4.37 -2.63
C ASN A 410 25.92 4.16 -1.11
N ILE A 411 27.08 3.63 -0.70
CA ILE A 411 27.43 3.41 0.71
C ILE A 411 28.07 4.67 1.29
N ARG A 412 27.73 5.07 2.52
CA ARG A 412 28.30 6.23 3.24
C ARG A 412 28.62 5.84 4.68
N ILE A 413 29.84 6.12 5.15
CA ILE A 413 30.23 5.91 6.56
C ILE A 413 30.32 7.27 7.26
N CYS A 414 29.54 7.46 8.32
CA CYS A 414 29.34 8.73 9.01
C CYS A 414 29.85 8.71 10.46
N ASP A 415 30.24 9.87 10.98
CA ASP A 415 30.54 10.07 12.40
C ASP A 415 29.27 10.52 13.17
N ALA A 416 28.99 9.89 14.31
CA ALA A 416 27.92 10.29 15.23
C ALA A 416 28.42 11.19 16.38
N HIS A 417 29.69 11.62 16.37
CA HIS A 417 30.32 12.53 17.33
C HIS A 417 30.13 12.15 18.82
N GLY A 418 29.98 10.85 19.10
CA GLY A 418 29.78 10.30 20.44
C GLY A 418 28.33 10.19 20.95
N ALA A 419 27.33 10.72 20.22
CA ALA A 419 25.88 10.53 20.48
C ALA A 419 24.93 11.20 19.45
N GLU A 420 25.39 12.17 18.67
CA GLU A 420 24.56 13.01 17.78
C GLU A 420 24.34 12.38 16.39
N ILE A 421 23.56 11.30 16.33
CA ILE A 421 23.19 10.56 15.10
C ILE A 421 22.19 11.33 14.19
N PHE A 422 22.40 12.64 14.03
CA PHE A 422 21.48 13.56 13.35
C PHE A 422 22.13 14.33 12.19
N LYS A 423 23.46 14.43 12.18
CA LYS A 423 24.20 15.09 11.11
C LYS A 423 24.60 14.05 10.06
N ASN A 424 24.47 14.37 8.78
CA ASN A 424 24.90 13.53 7.66
C ASN A 424 26.42 13.72 7.41
N ASP A 425 27.20 13.63 8.50
CA ASP A 425 28.63 13.92 8.54
C ASP A 425 29.41 12.67 8.11
N ILE A 426 29.48 12.46 6.80
CA ILE A 426 30.35 11.45 6.19
C ILE A 426 31.79 11.70 6.64
N TYR A 427 32.53 10.65 7.03
CA TYR A 427 33.92 10.80 7.46
C TYR A 427 34.77 11.47 6.38
N GLN A 428 35.42 12.58 6.75
CA GLN A 428 36.25 13.39 5.86
C GLN A 428 37.73 13.30 6.24
N SER A 429 38.60 13.31 5.23
CA SER A 429 40.05 13.34 5.39
C SER A 429 40.70 14.21 4.31
N SER A 430 41.82 14.85 4.64
CA SER A 430 42.70 15.50 3.65
C SER A 430 43.60 14.51 2.90
N SER A 431 43.53 13.21 3.23
CA SER A 431 44.45 12.18 2.76
C SER A 431 43.72 10.86 2.53
N LYS A 432 43.71 10.38 1.28
CA LYS A 432 43.01 9.15 0.87
C LYS A 432 43.45 7.85 1.55
N ASN A 433 44.55 7.88 2.29
CA ASN A 433 45.10 6.72 2.99
C ASN A 433 44.87 6.77 4.52
N GLU A 434 44.24 7.83 5.04
CA GLU A 434 44.07 8.05 6.48
C GLU A 434 42.66 7.68 6.94
N TRP A 435 42.47 6.37 7.15
CA TRP A 435 41.23 5.76 7.64
C TRP A 435 41.54 4.78 8.79
N THR A 436 40.65 4.65 9.77
CA THR A 436 40.81 3.74 10.91
C THR A 436 40.40 2.32 10.55
N GLU A 437 40.90 1.31 11.27
CA GLU A 437 40.52 -0.10 11.09
C GLU A 437 39.00 -0.30 11.19
N GLU A 438 38.33 0.48 12.05
CA GLU A 438 36.88 0.49 12.23
C GLU A 438 36.13 1.05 11.00
N GLN A 439 36.59 2.18 10.46
CA GLN A 439 36.09 2.80 9.22
C GLN A 439 36.27 1.87 8.01
N ILE A 440 37.46 1.25 7.91
CA ILE A 440 37.82 0.29 6.86
C ILE A 440 36.93 -0.95 6.95
N SER A 441 36.69 -1.46 8.16
CA SER A 441 35.78 -2.59 8.40
C SER A 441 34.38 -2.26 7.91
N ALA A 442 33.79 -1.15 8.36
CA ALA A 442 32.42 -0.77 8.01
C ALA A 442 32.20 -0.64 6.49
N MET A 443 33.10 0.06 5.78
CA MET A 443 32.99 0.21 4.33
C MET A 443 33.24 -1.10 3.56
N ALA A 444 34.31 -1.83 3.90
CA ALA A 444 34.65 -3.06 3.18
C ALA A 444 33.62 -4.18 3.42
N ASN A 445 33.09 -4.28 4.64
CA ASN A 445 32.07 -5.27 4.99
C ASN A 445 30.74 -4.95 4.27
N MET A 446 30.32 -3.68 4.22
CA MET A 446 29.12 -3.28 3.48
C MET A 446 29.28 -3.46 1.96
N LYS A 447 30.47 -3.19 1.40
CA LYS A 447 30.79 -3.49 -0.01
C LYS A 447 30.59 -4.99 -0.32
N ASP A 448 31.11 -5.87 0.54
CA ASP A 448 31.04 -7.32 0.34
C ASP A 448 29.61 -7.86 0.55
N ILE A 449 28.84 -7.31 1.52
CA ILE A 449 27.41 -7.66 1.74
C ILE A 449 26.52 -7.17 0.58
N TYR A 450 26.75 -5.97 0.06
CA TYR A 450 26.07 -5.45 -1.13
C TYR A 450 26.31 -6.37 -2.34
N GLU A 451 27.57 -6.81 -2.53
CA GLU A 451 27.92 -7.72 -3.62
C GLU A 451 27.40 -9.14 -3.41
N TYR A 452 27.24 -9.61 -2.18
CA TYR A 452 26.52 -10.85 -1.90
C TYR A 452 25.06 -10.79 -2.39
N TYR A 453 24.32 -9.74 -2.04
CA TYR A 453 22.93 -9.59 -2.48
C TYR A 453 22.80 -9.47 -4.01
N LEU A 454 23.69 -8.68 -4.63
CA LEU A 454 23.74 -8.52 -6.08
C LEU A 454 24.08 -9.81 -6.82
N ASN A 455 25.10 -10.55 -6.37
CA ASN A 455 25.58 -11.74 -7.08
C ASN A 455 24.76 -13.00 -6.80
N THR A 456 24.00 -13.04 -5.69
CA THR A 456 23.19 -14.22 -5.30
C THR A 456 21.72 -14.09 -5.72
N PHE A 457 21.19 -12.87 -5.78
CA PHE A 457 19.76 -12.62 -5.99
C PHE A 457 19.44 -11.59 -7.08
N ASP A 458 20.44 -11.15 -7.85
CA ASP A 458 20.38 -10.03 -8.81
C ASP A 458 19.95 -8.67 -8.19
N ARG A 459 19.91 -8.57 -6.85
CA ARG A 459 19.38 -7.41 -6.12
C ARG A 459 20.36 -6.25 -6.06
N ILE A 460 19.94 -5.08 -6.53
CA ILE A 460 20.74 -3.86 -6.45
C ILE A 460 20.36 -3.08 -5.17
N SER A 461 21.28 -2.99 -4.19
CA SER A 461 21.07 -2.29 -2.90
C SER A 461 19.97 -2.91 -2.02
N TYR A 462 19.62 -2.26 -0.91
CA TYR A 462 18.47 -2.67 -0.09
C TYR A 462 17.12 -2.38 -0.75
N ASP A 463 17.10 -1.59 -1.82
CA ASP A 463 15.91 -1.02 -2.45
C ASP A 463 15.68 -1.43 -3.94
N ASP A 464 16.24 -2.57 -4.37
CA ASP A 464 16.15 -3.16 -5.73
C ASP A 464 16.25 -2.12 -6.88
N ALA A 465 17.25 -1.25 -6.79
CA ALA A 465 17.34 -0.07 -7.64
C ALA A 465 17.57 -0.42 -9.12
N TRP A 466 16.82 0.23 -10.03
CA TRP A 466 16.82 -0.10 -11.46
C TRP A 466 18.22 0.00 -12.13
N THR A 467 19.06 0.88 -11.60
CA THR A 467 20.50 0.93 -11.81
C THR A 467 21.21 1.27 -10.50
N LYS A 468 22.54 1.10 -10.45
CA LYS A 468 23.37 1.53 -9.32
C LYS A 468 23.32 3.05 -9.04
N ILE A 469 22.97 3.85 -10.05
CA ILE A 469 22.86 5.32 -9.95
C ILE A 469 21.53 5.73 -9.28
N THR A 470 20.50 4.91 -9.38
CA THR A 470 19.13 5.22 -8.92
C THR A 470 18.78 4.70 -7.52
N GLY A 471 19.74 4.09 -6.81
CA GLY A 471 19.49 3.48 -5.49
C GLY A 471 19.65 4.45 -4.32
N ASN A 472 18.92 4.20 -3.25
CA ASN A 472 19.01 4.96 -2.01
C ASN A 472 20.36 4.73 -1.31
N ASN A 473 20.74 5.69 -0.48
CA ASN A 473 22.02 5.66 0.21
C ASN A 473 22.00 4.72 1.41
N ILE A 474 23.08 3.94 1.56
CA ILE A 474 23.34 3.01 2.65
C ILE A 474 24.23 3.72 3.67
N ARG A 475 23.63 4.40 4.66
CA ARG A 475 24.36 5.13 5.70
C ARG A 475 24.74 4.19 6.84
N ILE A 476 26.00 4.17 7.26
CA ILE A 476 26.49 3.46 8.45
C ILE A 476 27.17 4.46 9.38
N TYR A 477 26.68 4.58 10.61
CA TYR A 477 27.23 5.47 11.63
C TYR A 477 28.17 4.72 12.59
N LEU A 478 29.35 5.29 12.78
CA LEU A 478 30.35 4.86 13.77
C LEU A 478 30.46 5.93 14.87
N ASN A 479 31.28 5.66 15.90
CA ASN A 479 31.51 6.59 17.02
C ASN A 479 30.18 7.04 17.68
N THR A 480 29.24 6.10 17.83
CA THR A 480 27.84 6.33 18.21
C THR A 480 27.59 6.54 19.70
N GLY A 481 28.57 6.25 20.55
CA GLY A 481 28.38 6.15 22.00
C GLY A 481 27.53 4.94 22.43
N ILE A 482 27.17 4.04 21.50
CA ILE A 482 26.39 2.83 21.80
C ILE A 482 27.34 1.76 22.37
N GLU A 483 27.07 1.33 23.59
CA GLU A 483 27.65 0.12 24.19
C GLU A 483 26.77 -1.09 23.87
N ASN A 484 27.39 -2.22 23.50
CA ASN A 484 26.78 -3.53 23.31
C ASN A 484 25.57 -3.61 22.36
N ASN A 485 25.51 -2.81 21.28
CA ASN A 485 24.44 -2.94 20.29
C ASN A 485 24.87 -2.46 18.89
N ALA A 486 24.22 -2.99 17.85
CA ALA A 486 24.04 -2.37 16.56
C ALA A 486 22.52 -2.18 16.32
N TYR A 487 22.09 -1.36 15.35
CA TYR A 487 20.71 -1.38 14.88
C TYR A 487 20.53 -0.70 13.51
N TRP A 488 19.58 -1.19 12.71
CA TRP A 488 18.93 -0.45 11.63
C TRP A 488 17.88 0.52 12.17
N ASP A 489 18.05 1.79 11.86
CA ASP A 489 17.07 2.84 12.08
C ASP A 489 16.19 3.00 10.83
N SER A 490 15.01 2.39 10.86
CA SER A 490 14.06 2.46 9.75
C SER A 490 13.37 3.83 9.60
N THR A 491 13.55 4.78 10.53
CA THR A 491 13.06 6.16 10.39
C THR A 491 14.08 7.04 9.66
N ARG A 492 15.36 6.91 10.02
CA ARG A 492 16.48 7.69 9.44
C ARG A 492 17.14 7.01 8.24
N LYS A 493 16.75 5.75 7.96
CA LYS A 493 17.29 4.84 6.93
C LYS A 493 18.83 4.78 7.02
N LEU A 494 19.33 4.40 8.20
CA LEU A 494 20.76 4.25 8.53
C LEU A 494 20.99 3.03 9.43
N ILE A 495 22.19 2.47 9.39
CA ILE A 495 22.70 1.49 10.36
C ILE A 495 23.55 2.24 11.39
N ALA A 496 23.43 1.93 12.68
CA ALA A 496 24.27 2.47 13.75
C ALA A 496 25.07 1.34 14.42
N MET A 497 26.41 1.44 14.42
CA MET A 497 27.30 0.45 15.04
C MET A 497 27.83 0.96 16.38
N GLY A 498 27.71 0.13 17.43
CA GLY A 498 28.31 0.37 18.74
C GLY A 498 29.64 -0.36 18.96
N LYS A 499 30.09 -0.38 20.23
CA LYS A 499 31.29 -1.11 20.69
C LYS A 499 30.95 -2.06 21.83
N GLY A 500 31.68 -3.17 21.92
CA GLY A 500 31.53 -4.13 23.03
C GLY A 500 32.18 -3.63 24.32
N ASP A 501 31.63 -4.05 25.46
CA ASP A 501 32.04 -3.65 26.81
C ASP A 501 33.27 -4.36 27.37
N GLY A 502 33.75 -5.42 26.70
CA GLY A 502 34.82 -6.29 27.19
C GLY A 502 34.36 -7.44 28.08
N ASP A 503 33.07 -7.57 28.36
CA ASP A 503 32.45 -8.67 29.11
C ASP A 503 31.60 -9.56 28.18
N ARG A 504 30.39 -9.12 27.79
CA ARG A 504 29.51 -9.89 26.89
C ARG A 504 30.09 -9.97 25.48
N PHE A 505 30.56 -8.82 24.99
CA PHE A 505 31.22 -8.68 23.70
C PHE A 505 32.66 -8.22 23.92
N LYS A 506 33.56 -8.63 23.01
CA LYS A 506 34.95 -8.20 22.99
C LYS A 506 35.03 -6.67 22.96
N GLU A 507 36.07 -6.07 23.54
CA GLU A 507 36.31 -4.61 23.55
C GLU A 507 36.73 -4.11 22.14
N ILE A 508 35.78 -4.14 21.21
CA ILE A 508 35.94 -3.93 19.76
C ILE A 508 34.68 -3.28 19.18
N SER A 509 34.77 -2.65 18.02
CA SER A 509 33.58 -2.17 17.30
C SER A 509 32.79 -3.34 16.72
N LEU A 510 31.46 -3.27 16.80
CA LEU A 510 30.59 -4.30 16.23
C LEU A 510 30.67 -4.34 14.69
N ALA A 511 31.24 -3.29 14.06
CA ALA A 511 31.60 -3.29 12.64
C ALA A 511 32.63 -4.38 12.24
N ALA A 512 33.27 -5.05 13.20
CA ALA A 512 34.13 -6.23 12.96
C ALA A 512 33.35 -7.50 12.60
N ALA A 513 32.07 -7.61 13.00
CA ALA A 513 31.19 -8.74 12.67
C ALA A 513 30.41 -8.45 11.37
N GLU A 514 30.68 -9.24 10.33
CA GLU A 514 30.06 -9.04 9.01
C GLU A 514 28.65 -9.63 8.94
N ASP A 515 28.39 -10.70 9.68
CA ASP A 515 27.07 -11.30 9.86
C ASP A 515 26.13 -10.35 10.60
N VAL A 516 26.62 -9.65 11.64
CA VAL A 516 25.87 -8.60 12.35
C VAL A 516 25.59 -7.42 11.41
N LEU A 517 26.56 -6.93 10.64
CA LEU A 517 26.28 -5.88 9.65
C LEU A 517 25.32 -6.36 8.55
N CYS A 518 25.34 -7.65 8.19
CA CYS A 518 24.40 -8.25 7.25
C CYS A 518 22.98 -8.37 7.84
N HIS A 519 22.86 -8.66 9.14
CA HIS A 519 21.60 -8.65 9.90
C HIS A 519 20.96 -7.25 9.82
N GLU A 520 21.71 -6.19 10.17
CA GLU A 520 21.22 -4.81 10.09
C GLU A 520 20.85 -4.39 8.66
N PHE A 521 21.66 -4.76 7.66
CA PHE A 521 21.32 -4.49 6.26
C PHE A 521 20.10 -5.29 5.78
N THR A 522 19.86 -6.48 6.34
CA THR A 522 18.68 -7.27 6.02
C THR A 522 17.41 -6.61 6.57
N HIS A 523 17.43 -5.97 7.75
CA HIS A 523 16.30 -5.16 8.20
C HIS A 523 15.95 -4.03 7.22
N ALA A 524 16.94 -3.45 6.53
CA ALA A 524 16.71 -2.47 5.46
C ALA A 524 16.01 -3.08 4.24
N ILE A 525 16.37 -4.32 3.86
CA ILE A 525 15.73 -5.08 2.78
C ILE A 525 14.31 -5.50 3.17
N VAL A 526 14.11 -6.06 4.37
CA VAL A 526 12.79 -6.43 4.89
C VAL A 526 11.89 -5.19 4.96
N GLY A 527 12.40 -4.05 5.40
CA GLY A 527 11.69 -2.77 5.41
C GLY A 527 11.49 -2.09 4.04
N TYR A 528 11.87 -2.74 2.94
CA TYR A 528 11.59 -2.30 1.57
C TYR A 528 10.70 -3.30 0.82
N GLU A 529 10.97 -4.60 0.93
CA GLU A 529 10.14 -5.67 0.35
C GLU A 529 8.80 -5.86 1.09
N THR A 530 8.69 -5.38 2.32
CA THR A 530 7.56 -5.65 3.22
C THR A 530 7.18 -4.42 4.04
N ASN A 531 5.97 -4.43 4.58
CA ASN A 531 5.52 -3.40 5.54
C ASN A 531 6.03 -3.67 6.97
N LEU A 532 6.87 -4.69 7.22
CA LEU A 532 7.31 -5.08 8.57
C LEU A 532 8.35 -4.14 9.17
N GLY A 533 9.28 -3.61 8.37
CA GLY A 533 10.48 -2.94 8.86
C GLY A 533 10.27 -1.59 9.57
N GLU A 534 9.03 -1.09 9.60
CA GLU A 534 8.64 0.09 10.39
C GLU A 534 8.04 -0.29 11.77
N ILE A 535 7.89 -1.59 12.05
CA ILE A 535 7.29 -2.13 13.30
C ILE A 535 8.24 -3.16 13.94
N ASN A 536 9.32 -2.67 14.56
CA ASN A 536 10.27 -3.49 15.34
C ASN A 536 9.71 -3.84 16.74
N LYS A 537 8.51 -4.43 16.80
CA LYS A 537 7.81 -4.84 18.03
C LYS A 537 6.76 -5.91 17.73
N GLY A 538 6.55 -6.84 18.66
CA GLY A 538 5.61 -7.95 18.51
C GLY A 538 5.87 -8.80 17.26
N LEU A 539 4.81 -9.39 16.71
CA LEU A 539 4.90 -10.36 15.62
C LEU A 539 5.57 -9.83 14.34
N PRO A 540 5.35 -8.59 13.87
CA PRO A 540 6.12 -8.02 12.76
C PRO A 540 7.63 -7.93 13.05
N GLY A 541 8.00 -7.53 14.28
CA GLY A 541 9.39 -7.50 14.73
C GLY A 541 10.01 -8.89 14.78
N ILE A 542 9.29 -9.88 15.30
CA ILE A 542 9.70 -11.30 15.34
C ILE A 542 10.04 -11.82 13.93
N ILE A 543 9.23 -11.49 12.93
CA ILE A 543 9.45 -11.91 11.53
C ILE A 543 10.63 -11.16 10.91
N ASN A 544 10.76 -9.84 11.18
CA ASN A 544 11.88 -9.02 10.71
C ASN A 544 13.24 -9.54 11.22
N GLU A 545 13.35 -9.76 12.54
CA GLU A 545 14.47 -10.41 13.21
C GLU A 545 14.80 -11.78 12.62
N ALA A 546 13.78 -12.62 12.36
CA ALA A 546 14.01 -13.97 11.86
C ALA A 546 14.58 -13.96 10.43
N TYR A 547 14.12 -13.06 9.57
CA TYR A 547 14.69 -12.88 8.24
C TYR A 547 16.12 -12.35 8.30
N ALA A 548 16.39 -11.40 9.20
CA ALA A 548 17.73 -10.86 9.39
C ALA A 548 18.72 -11.92 9.92
N ASP A 549 18.30 -12.80 10.84
CA ASP A 549 19.09 -13.98 11.25
C ASP A 549 19.38 -14.92 10.08
N ILE A 550 18.35 -15.27 9.31
CA ILE A 550 18.45 -16.22 8.18
C ILE A 550 19.48 -15.73 7.16
N PHE A 551 19.42 -14.46 6.77
CA PHE A 551 20.35 -13.90 5.79
C PHE A 551 21.76 -13.66 6.34
N ALA A 552 21.91 -13.29 7.61
CA ALA A 552 23.22 -13.22 8.27
C ALA A 552 23.93 -14.59 8.25
N CYS A 553 23.25 -15.65 8.70
CA CYS A 553 23.79 -17.01 8.65
C CYS A 553 24.07 -17.48 7.21
N PHE A 554 23.26 -17.07 6.21
CA PHE A 554 23.53 -17.40 4.80
C PHE A 554 24.75 -16.68 4.21
N TYR A 555 24.90 -15.38 4.48
CA TYR A 555 26.07 -14.60 4.05
C TYR A 555 27.35 -15.23 4.63
N ASP A 556 27.36 -15.45 5.94
CA ASP A 556 28.55 -15.90 6.64
C ASP A 556 28.91 -17.35 6.32
N SER A 557 27.92 -18.25 6.22
CA SER A 557 28.09 -19.63 5.71
C SER A 557 28.73 -19.69 4.32
N ASN A 558 28.40 -18.76 3.41
CA ASN A 558 29.03 -18.69 2.09
C ASN A 558 30.50 -18.27 2.18
N LYS A 559 30.81 -17.34 3.09
CA LYS A 559 32.15 -16.75 3.25
C LYS A 559 33.11 -17.65 4.03
N LYS A 560 32.69 -18.25 5.15
CA LYS A 560 33.53 -19.10 6.01
C LYS A 560 33.80 -20.48 5.40
N GLY A 561 33.05 -20.89 4.37
CA GLY A 561 33.24 -22.15 3.63
C GLY A 561 32.82 -23.42 4.41
N TYR A 562 32.41 -23.25 5.65
CA TYR A 562 31.59 -24.17 6.43
C TYR A 562 30.33 -23.43 6.85
N LYS A 563 29.24 -24.18 7.11
CA LYS A 563 27.93 -23.57 7.35
C LYS A 563 27.69 -23.38 8.84
N ASP A 564 28.05 -22.21 9.33
CA ASP A 564 27.64 -21.78 10.65
C ASP A 564 26.19 -21.27 10.66
N TRP A 565 25.55 -21.42 11.81
CA TRP A 565 24.15 -21.06 12.08
C TRP A 565 24.07 -20.36 13.44
N ILE A 566 25.14 -19.64 13.79
CA ILE A 566 25.24 -18.74 14.93
C ILE A 566 25.23 -17.31 14.37
N VAL A 567 24.86 -16.34 15.21
CA VAL A 567 24.95 -14.91 14.89
C VAL A 567 25.79 -14.23 15.97
N GLY A 568 26.81 -13.47 15.57
CA GLY A 568 27.64 -12.60 16.38
C GLY A 568 28.80 -13.25 17.13
N GLU A 569 29.19 -14.49 16.84
CA GLU A 569 30.32 -15.15 17.54
C GLU A 569 31.67 -14.47 17.30
N ASP A 570 31.85 -13.82 16.14
CA ASP A 570 33.05 -13.03 15.83
C ASP A 570 33.25 -11.84 16.81
N ILE A 571 32.18 -11.31 17.42
CA ILE A 571 32.25 -10.26 18.47
C ILE A 571 32.01 -10.77 19.90
N CYS A 572 31.34 -11.92 20.09
CA CYS A 572 31.06 -12.44 21.44
C CYS A 572 32.30 -12.97 22.19
N SER A 573 32.30 -12.79 23.52
CA SER A 573 33.20 -13.52 24.43
C SER A 573 32.74 -14.96 24.69
N GLY A 574 31.45 -15.23 24.44
CA GLY A 574 30.82 -16.55 24.51
C GLY A 574 30.60 -17.20 23.13
N LYS A 575 29.59 -18.07 23.04
CA LYS A 575 29.28 -18.84 21.83
C LYS A 575 28.73 -18.00 20.67
N GLY A 576 28.01 -16.92 20.95
CA GLY A 576 27.30 -16.06 19.98
C GLY A 576 26.23 -15.21 20.67
N ILE A 577 25.48 -14.42 19.90
CA ILE A 577 24.28 -13.69 20.35
C ILE A 577 23.08 -14.64 20.35
N ARG A 578 22.84 -15.32 19.22
CA ARG A 578 21.79 -16.33 18.99
C ARG A 578 22.41 -17.56 18.32
N ASP A 579 21.84 -18.74 18.58
CA ASP A 579 22.19 -19.99 17.87
C ASP A 579 20.94 -20.51 17.16
N VAL A 580 20.89 -20.32 15.85
CA VAL A 580 19.79 -20.74 14.98
C VAL A 580 19.74 -22.27 14.85
N SER A 581 20.82 -23.00 15.16
CA SER A 581 20.88 -24.47 15.14
C SER A 581 20.39 -25.15 16.42
N ASP A 582 20.50 -24.47 17.57
CA ASP A 582 19.94 -24.86 18.88
C ASP A 582 19.61 -23.60 19.73
N PRO A 583 18.47 -22.93 19.49
CA PRO A 583 18.09 -21.68 20.17
C PRO A 583 18.05 -21.81 21.70
N ASN A 584 17.62 -22.98 22.16
CA ASN A 584 17.56 -23.34 23.58
C ASN A 584 18.92 -23.31 24.29
N SER A 585 20.04 -23.32 23.55
CA SER A 585 21.40 -23.32 24.11
C SER A 585 21.89 -21.94 24.56
N LEU A 586 21.35 -20.85 24.02
CA LEU A 586 21.62 -19.47 24.46
C LEU A 586 20.44 -18.83 25.21
N GLY A 587 19.25 -19.42 25.11
CA GLY A 587 18.06 -19.00 25.85
C GLY A 587 16.87 -18.64 24.98
N ASP A 588 16.94 -18.88 23.68
CA ASP A 588 15.96 -18.46 22.68
C ASP A 588 14.96 -19.57 22.34
N CYS A 589 13.87 -19.21 21.67
CA CYS A 589 12.71 -20.07 21.50
C CYS A 589 12.75 -20.93 20.22
N ALA A 590 12.91 -22.25 20.36
CA ALA A 590 12.97 -23.17 19.22
C ALA A 590 11.60 -23.60 18.64
N GLU A 591 10.48 -23.33 19.32
CA GLU A 591 9.14 -23.77 18.90
C GLU A 591 8.02 -22.86 19.45
N PHE A 592 6.95 -22.64 18.68
CA PHE A 592 5.82 -21.78 19.06
C PHE A 592 5.10 -22.27 20.33
N ASN A 593 4.86 -21.37 21.30
CA ASN A 593 4.43 -21.68 22.68
C ASN A 593 5.37 -22.65 23.44
N GLY A 594 6.61 -22.79 23.01
CA GLY A 594 7.61 -23.68 23.60
C GLY A 594 8.37 -23.10 24.79
N LYS A 595 9.49 -23.76 25.10
CA LYS A 595 10.46 -23.25 26.07
C LYS A 595 11.03 -21.90 25.59
N TYR A 596 11.13 -20.95 26.53
CA TYR A 596 11.57 -19.57 26.30
C TYR A 596 10.70 -18.69 25.38
N PHE A 597 9.50 -19.15 25.02
CA PHE A 597 8.53 -18.32 24.29
C PHE A 597 8.11 -17.10 25.13
N GLN A 598 8.28 -15.88 24.61
CA GLN A 598 7.70 -14.69 25.23
C GLN A 598 6.29 -14.45 24.69
N ASP A 599 5.35 -14.18 25.60
CA ASP A 599 3.99 -13.77 25.24
C ASP A 599 3.98 -12.34 24.68
N TYR A 600 3.66 -12.22 23.39
CA TYR A 600 3.49 -10.94 22.69
C TYR A 600 2.00 -10.55 22.53
N SER A 601 1.05 -11.29 23.12
CA SER A 601 -0.38 -11.09 22.85
C SER A 601 -0.98 -9.79 23.41
N ASN A 602 -0.26 -9.03 24.25
CA ASN A 602 -0.66 -7.69 24.69
C ASN A 602 0.40 -6.61 24.30
N PRO A 603 0.10 -5.73 23.33
CA PRO A 603 0.95 -4.61 22.94
C PRO A 603 1.26 -3.60 24.07
N GLU A 604 0.46 -3.54 25.15
CA GLU A 604 0.77 -2.68 26.31
C GLU A 604 2.07 -3.11 27.03
N TYR A 605 2.54 -4.34 26.83
CA TYR A 605 3.76 -4.87 27.43
C TYR A 605 4.99 -4.78 26.50
N TYR A 606 4.84 -4.23 25.28
CA TYR A 606 5.94 -4.01 24.33
C TYR A 606 6.88 -2.89 24.81
N THR A 607 7.79 -3.25 25.72
CA THR A 607 8.80 -2.35 26.28
C THR A 607 10.21 -2.88 26.03
N LYS A 608 11.23 -2.02 26.08
CA LYS A 608 12.64 -2.44 25.99
C LYS A 608 13.03 -3.46 27.08
N GLY A 609 12.32 -3.51 28.21
CA GLY A 609 12.53 -4.49 29.29
C GLY A 609 11.90 -5.86 29.06
N ASN A 610 10.99 -6.00 28.08
CA ASN A 610 10.38 -7.25 27.65
C ASN A 610 10.53 -7.39 26.12
N ASP A 611 11.72 -7.06 25.62
CA ASP A 611 12.16 -7.27 24.24
C ASP A 611 11.16 -6.81 23.15
N PHE A 612 10.46 -5.70 23.42
CA PHE A 612 9.36 -5.18 22.59
C PHE A 612 8.29 -6.22 22.18
N GLY A 613 8.08 -7.26 23.00
CA GLY A 613 7.25 -8.42 22.67
C GLY A 613 8.07 -9.64 22.22
N GLY A 614 9.27 -9.85 22.78
CA GLY A 614 10.10 -11.02 22.47
C GLY A 614 10.65 -11.08 21.06
N VAL A 615 10.92 -9.93 20.41
CA VAL A 615 11.28 -9.91 18.98
C VAL A 615 12.51 -10.75 18.67
N HIS A 616 13.60 -10.59 19.41
CA HIS A 616 14.85 -11.33 19.19
C HIS A 616 14.78 -12.77 19.77
N GLN A 617 13.96 -13.00 20.81
CA GLN A 617 13.87 -14.31 21.46
C GLN A 617 12.96 -15.29 20.71
N ASN A 618 11.85 -14.80 20.14
CA ASN A 618 10.88 -15.60 19.39
C ASN A 618 11.22 -15.70 17.88
N SER A 619 12.06 -14.82 17.32
CA SER A 619 12.49 -14.89 15.91
C SER A 619 13.14 -16.22 15.56
N THR A 620 13.88 -16.77 16.53
CA THR A 620 14.57 -18.06 16.41
C THR A 620 13.64 -19.24 16.11
N ILE A 621 12.31 -19.13 16.30
CA ILE A 621 11.33 -20.14 15.85
C ILE A 621 11.39 -20.28 14.32
N ILE A 622 11.46 -19.15 13.60
CA ILE A 622 11.42 -19.10 12.13
C ILE A 622 12.81 -19.31 11.54
N SER A 623 13.87 -18.72 12.11
CA SER A 623 15.23 -18.99 11.65
C SER A 623 15.64 -20.45 11.93
N HIS A 624 15.23 -21.04 13.06
CA HIS A 624 15.43 -22.49 13.31
C HIS A 624 14.65 -23.35 12.31
N ALA A 625 13.47 -22.94 11.84
CA ALA A 625 12.78 -23.63 10.75
C ALA A 625 13.61 -23.62 9.44
N ALA A 626 14.31 -22.54 9.12
CA ALA A 626 15.25 -22.48 8.00
C ALA A 626 16.45 -23.43 8.18
N TYR A 627 17.04 -23.47 9.38
CA TYR A 627 18.08 -24.44 9.72
C TYR A 627 17.58 -25.89 9.61
N LEU A 628 16.36 -26.19 10.08
CA LEU A 628 15.76 -27.52 9.96
C LEU A 628 15.51 -27.90 8.50
N MET A 629 15.13 -26.96 7.63
CA MET A 629 15.02 -27.19 6.18
C MET A 629 16.37 -27.58 5.57
N TYR A 630 17.46 -26.88 5.92
CA TYR A 630 18.81 -27.26 5.50
C TYR A 630 19.18 -28.66 6.00
N LYS A 631 19.07 -28.88 7.32
CA LYS A 631 19.41 -30.13 8.02
C LYS A 631 18.69 -31.35 7.47
N ASN A 632 17.42 -31.19 7.10
CA ASN A 632 16.57 -32.26 6.60
C ASN A 632 16.68 -32.48 5.07
N GLY A 633 17.51 -31.70 4.37
CA GLY A 633 17.99 -32.04 3.02
C GLY A 633 17.78 -31.01 1.91
N ILE A 634 17.31 -29.78 2.21
CA ILE A 634 17.20 -28.74 1.18
C ILE A 634 18.62 -28.20 0.86
N GLY A 635 18.97 -28.20 -0.42
CA GLY A 635 20.26 -27.69 -0.91
C GLY A 635 20.43 -26.21 -0.58
N PHE A 636 21.65 -25.81 -0.18
CA PHE A 636 21.89 -24.51 0.44
C PHE A 636 21.60 -23.31 -0.48
N GLU A 637 22.07 -23.33 -1.73
CA GLU A 637 21.72 -22.32 -2.75
C GLU A 637 20.19 -22.23 -2.96
N ARG A 638 19.51 -23.39 -3.06
CA ARG A 638 18.04 -23.45 -3.18
C ARG A 638 17.35 -22.90 -1.95
N LEU A 639 17.91 -23.09 -0.76
CA LEU A 639 17.39 -22.54 0.49
C LEU A 639 17.58 -21.02 0.57
N GLN A 640 18.71 -20.48 0.09
CA GLN A 640 18.89 -19.03 -0.06
C GLN A 640 17.85 -18.44 -1.00
N SER A 641 17.69 -19.02 -2.20
CA SER A 641 16.64 -18.59 -3.14
C SER A 641 15.24 -18.72 -2.54
N LEU A 642 14.97 -19.78 -1.76
CA LEU A 642 13.67 -20.03 -1.11
C LEU A 642 13.26 -18.89 -0.20
N TRP A 643 14.15 -18.50 0.73
CA TRP A 643 13.85 -17.45 1.70
C TRP A 643 13.92 -16.05 1.07
N TYR A 644 14.69 -15.86 -0.01
CA TYR A 644 14.66 -14.61 -0.76
C TYR A 644 13.36 -14.44 -1.56
N GLU A 645 12.94 -15.45 -2.31
CA GLU A 645 11.66 -15.41 -3.02
C GLU A 645 10.48 -15.31 -2.05
N SER A 646 10.54 -15.90 -0.84
CA SER A 646 9.46 -15.74 0.17
C SER A 646 9.44 -14.38 0.84
N LEU A 647 10.57 -13.67 0.90
CA LEU A 647 10.61 -12.26 1.33
C LEU A 647 10.03 -11.34 0.26
N CYS A 648 10.39 -11.55 -1.02
CA CYS A 648 9.89 -10.80 -2.17
C CYS A 648 8.41 -11.06 -2.52
N LEU A 649 7.74 -12.05 -1.90
CA LEU A 649 6.28 -12.17 -1.91
C LEU A 649 5.60 -11.09 -1.05
N GLY A 650 6.35 -10.44 -0.14
CA GLY A 650 5.88 -9.39 0.75
C GLY A 650 5.19 -9.92 2.00
N TYR A 651 5.26 -9.11 3.06
CA TYR A 651 4.54 -9.32 4.32
C TYR A 651 3.89 -8.01 4.78
N GLU A 652 2.78 -8.13 5.51
CA GLU A 652 2.05 -6.98 6.05
C GLU A 652 2.30 -6.81 7.56
N VAL A 653 1.95 -5.63 8.07
CA VAL A 653 1.96 -5.28 9.51
C VAL A 653 1.10 -6.18 10.41
N HIS A 654 0.30 -7.06 9.81
CA HIS A 654 -0.52 -8.08 10.47
C HIS A 654 0.00 -9.51 10.28
N SER A 655 1.02 -9.73 9.43
CA SER A 655 1.48 -11.07 9.07
C SER A 655 2.01 -11.84 10.28
N ASP A 656 1.73 -13.14 10.29
CA ASP A 656 2.04 -14.04 11.39
C ASP A 656 2.99 -15.20 11.01
N PHE A 657 3.31 -16.08 11.97
CA PHE A 657 4.15 -17.25 11.74
C PHE A 657 3.59 -18.21 10.66
N TRP A 658 2.27 -18.31 10.54
CA TRP A 658 1.62 -19.10 9.50
C TRP A 658 1.74 -18.42 8.13
N ASP A 659 1.62 -17.10 8.04
CA ASP A 659 1.87 -16.36 6.80
C ASP A 659 3.32 -16.53 6.33
N VAL A 660 4.30 -16.55 7.25
CA VAL A 660 5.69 -16.91 6.91
C VAL A 660 5.78 -18.32 6.32
N ARG A 661 5.11 -19.29 6.93
CA ARG A 661 5.03 -20.66 6.42
C ARG A 661 4.36 -20.73 5.04
N VAL A 662 3.29 -19.96 4.80
CA VAL A 662 2.58 -19.89 3.51
C VAL A 662 3.49 -19.31 2.43
N ASN A 663 4.13 -18.16 2.68
CA ASN A 663 5.04 -17.53 1.72
C ASN A 663 6.26 -18.41 1.42
N VAL A 664 6.84 -19.10 2.40
CA VAL A 664 7.96 -20.04 2.15
C VAL A 664 7.50 -21.26 1.33
N ILE A 665 6.33 -21.83 1.61
CA ILE A 665 5.76 -22.89 0.77
C ILE A 665 5.42 -22.38 -0.65
N GLN A 666 5.00 -21.11 -0.78
CA GLN A 666 4.73 -20.50 -2.08
C GLN A 666 6.01 -20.23 -2.88
N ALA A 667 7.06 -19.72 -2.25
CA ALA A 667 8.38 -19.57 -2.85
C ALA A 667 8.93 -20.92 -3.33
N ALA A 668 8.74 -21.99 -2.55
CA ALA A 668 9.10 -23.35 -2.95
C ALA A 668 8.41 -23.76 -4.26
N LYS A 669 7.10 -23.48 -4.39
CA LYS A 669 6.35 -23.69 -5.64
C LYS A 669 6.93 -22.84 -6.79
N ASN A 670 7.20 -21.55 -6.55
CA ASN A 670 7.77 -20.62 -7.55
C ASN A 670 9.19 -21.00 -8.02
N LEU A 671 9.94 -21.78 -7.23
CA LEU A 671 11.32 -22.22 -7.51
C LEU A 671 11.41 -23.69 -7.94
N GLY A 672 10.27 -24.33 -8.25
CA GLY A 672 10.22 -25.70 -8.71
C GLY A 672 10.73 -26.71 -7.67
N PHE A 673 10.31 -26.57 -6.41
CA PHE A 673 10.60 -27.57 -5.38
C PHE A 673 9.75 -28.82 -5.61
N SER A 674 10.38 -29.98 -5.51
CA SER A 674 9.70 -31.27 -5.59
C SER A 674 8.77 -31.48 -4.40
N LYS A 675 7.79 -32.40 -4.52
CA LYS A 675 6.92 -32.77 -3.40
C LYS A 675 7.67 -33.30 -2.18
N ALA A 676 8.89 -33.82 -2.36
CA ALA A 676 9.75 -34.23 -1.25
C ALA A 676 10.39 -33.04 -0.53
N GLU A 677 10.90 -32.05 -1.27
CA GLU A 677 11.45 -30.81 -0.71
C GLU A 677 10.36 -29.97 -0.02
N ILE A 678 9.17 -29.83 -0.62
CA ILE A 678 8.02 -29.17 0.01
C ILE A 678 7.61 -29.91 1.29
N GLY A 679 7.61 -31.25 1.27
CA GLY A 679 7.37 -32.05 2.47
C GLY A 679 8.42 -31.84 3.58
N ILE A 680 9.66 -31.46 3.24
CA ILE A 680 10.68 -31.05 4.24
C ILE A 680 10.36 -29.68 4.82
N ILE A 681 9.91 -28.72 4.02
CA ILE A 681 9.47 -27.38 4.47
C ILE A 681 8.30 -27.52 5.47
N GLU A 682 7.26 -28.25 5.08
CA GLU A 682 6.07 -28.50 5.91
C GLU A 682 6.39 -29.18 7.23
N GLN A 683 7.34 -30.13 7.22
CA GLN A 683 7.83 -30.83 8.41
C GLN A 683 8.73 -29.96 9.28
N SER A 684 9.49 -29.04 8.70
CA SER A 684 10.39 -28.13 9.45
C SER A 684 9.57 -27.08 10.21
N PHE A 685 8.59 -26.45 9.56
CA PHE A 685 7.62 -25.60 10.26
C PHE A 685 6.81 -26.36 11.32
N LYS A 686 6.41 -27.62 11.03
CA LYS A 686 5.70 -28.45 12.01
C LYS A 686 6.58 -28.82 13.23
N GLN A 687 7.90 -28.97 13.05
CA GLN A 687 8.83 -29.24 14.15
C GLN A 687 8.96 -28.05 15.09
N VAL A 688 8.91 -26.81 14.59
CA VAL A 688 8.88 -25.58 15.40
C VAL A 688 7.45 -25.19 15.84
N ASN A 689 6.51 -26.13 15.81
CA ASN A 689 5.09 -25.96 16.12
C ASN A 689 4.33 -24.90 15.29
N VAL A 690 4.92 -24.37 14.20
CA VAL A 690 4.28 -23.42 13.29
C VAL A 690 3.27 -24.16 12.40
N THR A 691 2.00 -24.04 12.79
CA THR A 691 0.83 -24.76 12.28
C THR A 691 -0.34 -23.80 12.07
N GLU A 692 -1.49 -24.28 11.60
CA GLU A 692 -2.67 -23.44 11.36
C GLU A 692 -3.20 -22.79 12.66
N ASP A 693 -2.92 -23.41 13.82
CA ASP A 693 -3.16 -22.81 15.14
C ASP A 693 -2.28 -21.58 15.43
N CYS A 694 -1.23 -21.30 14.63
CA CYS A 694 -0.43 -20.08 14.70
C CYS A 694 -1.00 -18.93 13.87
N ASN A 695 -2.04 -19.18 13.07
CA ASN A 695 -2.63 -18.21 12.17
C ASN A 695 -3.47 -17.20 12.98
N GLU A 696 -2.86 -16.05 13.28
CA GLU A 696 -3.49 -14.89 13.89
C GLU A 696 -4.32 -14.09 12.89
N THR A 697 -4.12 -14.27 11.58
CA THR A 697 -5.08 -13.83 10.55
C THR A 697 -6.39 -14.63 10.62
N TYR A 698 -6.37 -15.92 10.96
CA TYR A 698 -7.54 -16.81 11.13
C TYR A 698 -8.18 -16.64 12.51
N LYS A 699 -7.37 -16.54 13.56
CA LYS A 699 -7.85 -16.13 14.89
C LYS A 699 -8.38 -14.71 14.89
N SER A 700 -7.90 -13.81 14.02
CA SER A 700 -8.47 -12.47 13.81
C SER A 700 -9.60 -12.43 12.78
N TYR A 701 -9.79 -13.43 11.92
CA TYR A 701 -11.06 -13.60 11.22
C TYR A 701 -12.20 -13.83 12.24
N PHE A 702 -11.92 -14.53 13.34
CA PHE A 702 -12.86 -14.69 14.46
C PHE A 702 -12.74 -13.62 15.57
N LYS A 703 -11.60 -12.92 15.73
CA LYS A 703 -11.42 -11.78 16.68
C LYS A 703 -11.63 -10.40 16.07
N ARG A 704 -11.82 -10.20 14.76
CA ARG A 704 -12.18 -8.87 14.18
C ARG A 704 -13.60 -8.43 14.56
N LEU A 705 -14.39 -9.31 15.16
CA LEU A 705 -15.57 -8.96 15.96
C LEU A 705 -15.24 -8.26 17.30
N ASP A 706 -13.95 -8.16 17.66
CA ASP A 706 -13.43 -7.67 18.94
C ASP A 706 -12.06 -6.94 18.79
N LYS A 707 -12.11 -5.70 18.28
CA LYS A 707 -11.13 -4.58 18.45
C LYS A 707 -9.91 -4.45 17.51
N ILE A 708 -10.12 -3.55 16.53
CA ILE A 708 -9.18 -2.60 15.88
C ILE A 708 -7.87 -2.31 16.64
N SER A 709 -6.70 -2.26 15.95
CA SER A 709 -5.49 -1.49 16.38
C SER A 709 -4.32 -1.35 15.34
N ILE A 710 -4.57 -1.00 14.07
CA ILE A 710 -3.51 -0.40 13.19
C ILE A 710 -4.10 0.73 12.32
N THR A 711 -4.37 1.89 12.93
CA THR A 711 -5.05 3.01 12.25
C THR A 711 -4.63 4.42 12.74
N GLN A 712 -3.55 4.56 13.50
CA GLN A 712 -3.49 5.71 14.42
C GLN A 712 -3.02 7.07 13.83
N ASP A 713 -2.28 7.11 12.72
CA ASP A 713 -1.78 8.38 12.12
C ASP A 713 -2.43 8.77 10.77
N TYR A 714 -3.09 7.84 10.07
CA TYR A 714 -3.69 8.10 8.74
C TYR A 714 -5.21 8.14 8.71
N PHE A 715 -5.86 7.78 9.81
CA PHE A 715 -7.32 7.72 9.89
C PHE A 715 -7.85 8.81 10.80
N CYS A 716 -9.09 9.22 10.57
CA CYS A 716 -9.72 10.19 11.46
C CYS A 716 -10.00 9.49 12.79
N ASN A 717 -9.12 9.70 13.78
CA ASN A 717 -9.28 9.23 15.17
C ASN A 717 -10.59 9.72 15.84
N SER A 718 -11.40 10.52 15.14
CA SER A 718 -12.69 11.03 15.58
C SER A 718 -13.75 10.93 14.49
N ILE A 719 -14.98 10.63 14.88
CA ILE A 719 -16.17 10.75 14.05
C ILE A 719 -17.00 11.97 14.49
N LYS A 720 -17.64 12.67 13.56
CA LYS A 720 -18.69 13.63 13.88
C LYS A 720 -20.03 12.91 13.97
N LEU A 721 -20.64 12.92 15.16
CA LEU A 721 -22.06 12.58 15.28
C LEU A 721 -22.89 13.82 14.94
N ASN A 722 -23.59 13.76 13.81
CA ASN A 722 -24.61 14.74 13.42
C ASN A 722 -25.98 14.24 13.92
N GLY A 723 -26.84 15.14 14.40
CA GLY A 723 -28.21 14.78 14.76
C GLY A 723 -29.09 15.98 15.11
N LYS A 724 -30.34 15.71 15.50
CA LYS A 724 -31.34 16.73 15.84
C LYS A 724 -32.14 16.28 17.06
N VAL A 725 -32.46 17.22 17.96
CA VAL A 725 -33.30 17.02 19.14
C VAL A 725 -34.48 18.00 19.12
N VAL A 726 -35.68 17.47 19.30
CA VAL A 726 -36.94 18.21 19.19
C VAL A 726 -37.88 17.92 20.37
N THR A 727 -38.84 18.81 20.59
CA THR A 727 -39.93 18.62 21.56
C THR A 727 -40.84 17.48 21.11
N ALA A 728 -41.04 16.46 21.94
CA ALA A 728 -42.03 15.42 21.70
C ALA A 728 -43.45 15.94 22.00
N ASP A 729 -44.36 15.64 21.09
CA ASP A 729 -45.78 16.03 21.06
C ASP A 729 -46.66 14.84 20.64
N LEU A 730 -47.93 15.10 20.31
CA LEU A 730 -48.99 14.11 20.19
C LEU A 730 -49.08 13.37 18.83
N ASP A 731 -48.46 13.88 17.76
CA ASP A 731 -48.37 13.21 16.46
C ASP A 731 -47.05 12.41 16.32
N THR A 732 -46.75 11.86 15.15
CA THR A 732 -45.53 11.05 14.87
C THR A 732 -44.56 11.71 13.88
N ILE A 733 -44.82 12.94 13.48
CA ILE A 733 -44.15 13.62 12.37
C ILE A 733 -42.95 14.44 12.91
N ILE A 734 -42.01 13.75 13.59
CA ILE A 734 -40.86 14.33 14.33
C ILE A 734 -40.04 15.35 13.51
N GLY A 735 -40.08 15.27 12.17
CA GLY A 735 -39.52 16.27 11.26
C GLY A 735 -40.15 17.68 11.36
N ASN A 736 -41.43 17.79 11.71
CA ASN A 736 -42.15 19.06 11.93
C ASN A 736 -41.80 19.70 13.29
N ASN A 737 -41.48 18.86 14.28
CA ASN A 737 -41.40 19.24 15.68
C ASN A 737 -40.37 20.34 15.94
N LYS A 738 -40.70 21.20 16.91
CA LYS A 738 -39.85 22.32 17.32
C LYS A 738 -38.51 21.82 17.88
N GLY A 739 -37.41 22.31 17.32
CA GLY A 739 -36.06 22.11 17.85
C GLY A 739 -35.91 22.64 19.27
N ILE A 740 -35.20 21.90 20.13
CA ILE A 740 -34.89 22.33 21.50
C ILE A 740 -33.48 22.91 21.52
N LYS A 741 -33.34 24.18 21.89
CA LYS A 741 -32.04 24.86 22.12
C LYS A 741 -31.39 24.38 23.42
N ASP A 742 -30.06 24.31 23.45
CA ASP A 742 -29.20 23.97 24.60
C ASP A 742 -29.64 22.71 25.39
N VAL A 743 -30.01 21.64 24.68
CA VAL A 743 -30.03 20.28 25.25
C VAL A 743 -28.58 19.88 25.50
N ASN A 744 -28.26 19.43 26.71
CA ASN A 744 -26.93 18.94 27.05
C ASN A 744 -26.78 17.51 26.50
N ILE A 745 -25.80 17.28 25.65
CA ILE A 745 -25.58 15.98 25.01
C ILE A 745 -24.24 15.41 25.49
N ASN A 746 -24.32 14.27 26.18
CA ASN A 746 -23.18 13.59 26.77
C ASN A 746 -22.97 12.25 26.05
N VAL A 747 -21.84 12.10 25.35
CA VAL A 747 -21.50 10.84 24.65
C VAL A 747 -20.51 10.03 25.48
N TYR A 748 -20.76 8.72 25.58
CA TYR A 748 -19.97 7.74 26.32
C TYR A 748 -19.62 6.57 25.41
N SER A 749 -18.46 5.97 25.63
CA SER A 749 -18.13 4.63 25.12
C SER A 749 -19.11 3.62 25.72
N PHE A 750 -19.66 2.70 24.91
CA PHE A 750 -20.69 1.75 25.37
C PHE A 750 -20.22 0.89 26.57
N ASN A 751 -18.92 0.57 26.64
CA ASN A 751 -18.34 -0.33 27.63
C ASN A 751 -17.56 0.38 28.76
N LYS A 752 -17.54 1.72 28.81
CA LYS A 752 -16.73 2.49 29.78
C LYS A 752 -17.58 3.55 30.48
N THR A 753 -17.23 3.91 31.71
CA THR A 753 -17.84 5.03 32.44
C THR A 753 -17.30 6.41 32.05
N GLU A 754 -16.39 6.47 31.08
CA GLU A 754 -15.70 7.68 30.63
C GLU A 754 -16.49 8.42 29.54
N LYS A 755 -16.47 9.76 29.60
CA LYS A 755 -17.22 10.65 28.69
C LYS A 755 -16.35 11.05 27.50
N TYR A 756 -16.77 10.67 26.31
CA TYR A 756 -16.03 10.79 25.05
C TYR A 756 -16.39 12.05 24.25
N GLY A 757 -17.57 12.62 24.52
CA GLY A 757 -18.05 13.83 23.84
C GLY A 757 -18.94 14.69 24.74
N TYR A 758 -18.91 15.99 24.46
CA TYR A 758 -19.92 16.92 24.91
C TYR A 758 -20.29 17.87 23.78
N THR A 759 -21.58 18.16 23.65
CA THR A 759 -22.07 19.26 22.82
C THR A 759 -23.40 19.74 23.39
N SER A 760 -23.95 20.80 22.81
CA SER A 760 -25.32 21.24 23.08
C SER A 760 -26.00 21.70 21.81
N THR A 761 -27.32 21.51 21.73
CA THR A 761 -28.08 21.84 20.52
C THR A 761 -28.22 23.33 20.26
N GLU A 762 -28.23 23.70 18.99
CA GLU A 762 -28.56 25.05 18.51
C GLU A 762 -30.07 25.33 18.58
N ASP A 763 -30.49 26.56 18.24
CA ASP A 763 -31.90 26.99 18.20
C ASP A 763 -32.78 26.14 17.26
N SER A 764 -32.15 25.50 16.26
CA SER A 764 -32.75 24.54 15.32
C SER A 764 -32.99 23.15 15.91
N GLY A 765 -32.46 22.87 17.11
CA GLY A 765 -32.35 21.53 17.68
C GLY A 765 -31.20 20.69 17.13
N ILE A 766 -30.45 21.18 16.14
CA ILE A 766 -29.32 20.44 15.55
C ILE A 766 -28.16 20.37 16.55
N TYR A 767 -27.44 19.26 16.55
CA TYR A 767 -26.14 19.12 17.20
C TYR A 767 -25.12 18.48 16.27
N ILE A 768 -23.86 18.85 16.47
CA ILE A 768 -22.68 18.16 15.95
C ILE A 768 -21.77 17.90 17.15
N SER A 769 -21.23 16.68 17.26
CA SER A 769 -20.21 16.34 18.26
C SER A 769 -19.10 15.52 17.61
N GLN A 770 -17.90 16.08 17.52
CA GLN A 770 -16.72 15.35 17.09
C GLN A 770 -16.13 14.60 18.30
N ILE A 771 -16.16 13.27 18.24
CA ILE A 771 -15.81 12.35 19.34
C ILE A 771 -14.83 11.29 18.85
N LYS A 772 -14.07 10.64 19.74
CA LYS A 772 -13.19 9.53 19.34
C LYS A 772 -13.99 8.40 18.67
N LEU A 773 -13.48 7.84 17.56
CA LEU A 773 -14.07 6.68 16.88
C LEU A 773 -14.00 5.41 17.74
N GLU A 774 -15.14 4.74 17.93
CA GLU A 774 -15.32 3.41 18.54
C GLU A 774 -16.52 2.70 17.88
N ASP A 775 -16.70 1.40 18.13
CA ASP A 775 -17.73 0.55 17.50
C ASP A 775 -19.16 0.88 18.00
N LYS A 776 -19.30 1.23 19.28
CA LYS A 776 -20.57 1.42 19.99
C LYS A 776 -20.52 2.58 20.96
N TYR A 777 -21.62 3.35 21.02
CA TYR A 777 -21.79 4.49 21.94
C TYR A 777 -23.11 4.44 22.70
N LEU A 778 -23.10 5.09 23.86
CA LEU A 778 -24.29 5.55 24.56
C LEU A 778 -24.31 7.08 24.55
N ILE A 779 -25.41 7.69 24.11
CA ILE A 779 -25.64 9.13 24.17
C ILE A 779 -26.76 9.41 25.17
N ASN A 780 -26.48 10.24 26.17
CA ASN A 780 -27.50 10.79 27.08
C ASN A 780 -27.87 12.21 26.64
N PHE A 781 -29.17 12.50 26.66
CA PHE A 781 -29.75 13.80 26.32
C PHE A 781 -30.47 14.38 27.55
N ASP A 782 -30.03 15.54 28.02
CA ASP A 782 -30.49 16.14 29.28
C ASP A 782 -30.91 17.62 29.08
N LYS A 783 -32.15 17.98 29.43
CA LYS A 783 -32.64 19.37 29.42
C LYS A 783 -33.62 19.62 30.57
N GLU A 784 -33.45 20.74 31.27
CA GLU A 784 -34.44 21.18 32.27
C GLU A 784 -35.81 21.41 31.62
N GLY A 785 -36.88 20.94 32.28
CA GLY A 785 -38.23 20.94 31.73
C GLY A 785 -38.57 19.72 30.87
N TYR A 786 -37.62 18.81 30.62
CA TYR A 786 -37.80 17.57 29.87
C TYR A 786 -37.42 16.34 30.69
N VAL A 787 -37.87 15.16 30.24
CA VAL A 787 -37.43 13.84 30.70
C VAL A 787 -36.14 13.50 29.96
N SER A 788 -35.07 13.15 30.69
CA SER A 788 -33.79 12.74 30.09
C SER A 788 -33.95 11.43 29.30
N GLU A 789 -33.19 11.30 28.20
CA GLU A 789 -33.29 10.13 27.31
C GLU A 789 -31.94 9.55 26.91
N LYS A 790 -31.95 8.29 26.47
CA LYS A 790 -30.78 7.56 25.98
C LYS A 790 -30.96 7.13 24.52
N MET A 791 -29.89 7.24 23.75
CA MET A 791 -29.73 6.59 22.43
C MET A 791 -28.51 5.68 22.47
N TYR A 792 -28.68 4.48 21.93
CA TYR A 792 -27.61 3.53 21.68
C TYR A 792 -27.22 3.61 20.20
N LEU A 793 -25.93 3.57 19.91
CA LEU A 793 -25.40 3.46 18.55
C LEU A 793 -24.45 2.26 18.48
N SER A 794 -24.48 1.56 17.35
CA SER A 794 -23.62 0.43 17.02
C SER A 794 -23.23 0.45 15.55
N ASP A 795 -22.27 -0.40 15.18
CA ASP A 795 -21.93 -0.70 13.79
C ASP A 795 -21.44 0.56 13.02
N ILE A 796 -20.80 1.44 13.79
CA ILE A 796 -20.12 2.67 13.32
C ILE A 796 -18.73 2.36 12.74
N ASP A 797 -18.24 1.13 12.92
CA ASP A 797 -16.92 0.66 12.49
C ASP A 797 -16.80 0.50 10.96
N SER A 798 -16.73 1.63 10.28
CA SER A 798 -16.38 1.75 8.87
C SER A 798 -15.39 2.91 8.75
N ILE A 799 -14.23 2.63 8.17
CA ILE A 799 -12.96 3.25 8.54
C ILE A 799 -12.86 4.70 8.05
N PHE A 800 -13.75 5.10 7.13
CA PHE A 800 -13.84 6.46 6.57
C PHE A 800 -15.19 7.18 6.79
N LYS A 801 -16.05 6.74 7.73
CA LYS A 801 -17.17 7.59 8.20
C LYS A 801 -16.63 8.77 9.01
N SER A 802 -16.33 9.88 8.34
CA SER A 802 -16.08 11.17 8.99
C SER A 802 -17.31 11.71 9.73
N GLU A 803 -18.50 11.33 9.27
CA GLU A 803 -19.80 11.75 9.76
C GLU A 803 -20.75 10.55 9.92
N TYR A 804 -21.50 10.50 11.02
CA TYR A 804 -22.62 9.58 11.27
C TYR A 804 -23.89 10.37 11.56
N TYR A 805 -24.98 10.02 10.87
CA TYR A 805 -26.27 10.69 11.02
C TYR A 805 -27.17 9.91 11.98
N CYS A 806 -27.33 10.47 13.17
CA CYS A 806 -28.22 9.95 14.21
C CYS A 806 -29.68 10.19 13.83
N GLY A 807 -30.57 9.25 14.17
CA GLY A 807 -32.02 9.48 14.10
C GLY A 807 -32.44 10.68 14.96
N THR A 808 -33.53 11.37 14.59
CA THR A 808 -33.99 12.55 15.35
C THR A 808 -34.56 12.14 16.72
N VAL A 809 -34.13 12.80 17.78
CA VAL A 809 -34.54 12.51 19.17
C VAL A 809 -35.70 13.40 19.59
N ALA A 810 -36.83 12.80 19.95
CA ALA A 810 -37.98 13.49 20.51
C ALA A 810 -37.93 13.46 22.05
N LEU A 811 -37.49 14.55 22.70
CA LEU A 811 -37.47 14.64 24.17
C LEU A 811 -38.86 14.99 24.72
N VAL A 812 -39.30 14.23 25.71
CA VAL A 812 -40.62 14.39 26.33
C VAL A 812 -40.63 15.55 27.33
N PRO A 813 -41.51 16.57 27.17
CA PRO A 813 -41.72 17.61 28.18
C PRO A 813 -42.21 17.04 29.51
N LYS A 814 -41.81 17.64 30.64
CA LYS A 814 -42.25 17.22 31.98
C LYS A 814 -43.74 17.41 32.27
N GLU A 815 -44.44 18.22 31.47
CA GLU A 815 -45.91 18.29 31.50
C GLU A 815 -46.58 16.98 31.04
N TYR A 816 -45.85 16.12 30.31
CA TYR A 816 -46.25 14.76 29.94
C TYR A 816 -45.48 13.68 30.73
N GLU A 817 -44.89 14.01 31.90
CA GLU A 817 -44.21 13.05 32.78
C GLU A 817 -45.26 12.16 33.49
N GLY A 818 -45.24 10.85 33.24
CA GLY A 818 -46.20 9.89 33.83
C GLY A 818 -46.50 8.68 32.95
N MET A 819 -47.55 7.92 33.30
CA MET A 819 -47.97 6.73 32.54
C MET A 819 -48.78 7.12 31.29
N GLY A 820 -48.41 6.56 30.15
CA GLY A 820 -49.10 6.70 28.86
C GLY A 820 -49.06 5.40 28.05
N GLY A 821 -49.39 5.47 26.76
CA GLY A 821 -49.37 4.31 25.86
C GLY A 821 -48.95 4.61 24.43
N ALA A 822 -48.73 3.55 23.67
CA ALA A 822 -48.36 3.57 22.25
C ALA A 822 -49.18 2.53 21.45
N ARG A 823 -49.50 2.84 20.19
CA ARG A 823 -50.15 1.94 19.22
C ARG A 823 -49.52 2.12 17.84
N GLY A 824 -49.40 1.01 17.11
CA GLY A 824 -49.01 0.98 15.71
C GLY A 824 -49.35 -0.36 15.07
N LYS A 825 -48.79 -0.60 13.89
CA LYS A 825 -48.87 -1.87 13.16
C LYS A 825 -47.47 -2.41 12.86
N VAL A 826 -47.33 -3.73 12.81
CA VAL A 826 -46.23 -4.39 12.12
C VAL A 826 -46.68 -4.76 10.72
N ILE A 827 -45.92 -4.36 9.70
CA ILE A 827 -46.26 -4.44 8.27
C ILE A 827 -45.20 -5.28 7.54
N SER A 828 -45.63 -6.12 6.61
CA SER A 828 -44.76 -6.95 5.77
C SER A 828 -44.23 -6.15 4.56
N ALA A 829 -42.91 -5.99 4.47
CA ALA A 829 -42.23 -5.25 3.41
C ALA A 829 -42.53 -5.78 2.00
N SER A 830 -42.84 -7.07 1.87
CA SER A 830 -43.14 -7.71 0.58
C SER A 830 -44.62 -7.69 0.19
N THR A 831 -45.52 -7.13 1.02
CA THR A 831 -46.97 -7.14 0.74
C THR A 831 -47.75 -5.90 1.17
N GLY A 832 -47.19 -5.02 2.02
CA GLY A 832 -47.91 -3.89 2.62
C GLY A 832 -48.99 -4.29 3.64
N LEU A 833 -49.12 -5.58 3.97
CA LEU A 833 -50.14 -6.10 4.88
C LEU A 833 -49.64 -6.21 6.33
N GLY A 834 -50.55 -6.07 7.28
CA GLY A 834 -50.24 -6.22 8.72
C GLY A 834 -49.96 -7.67 9.12
N VAL A 835 -48.95 -7.90 9.96
CA VAL A 835 -48.48 -9.25 10.34
C VAL A 835 -48.81 -9.58 11.79
N GLY A 836 -49.73 -10.53 11.99
CA GLY A 836 -50.20 -10.97 13.30
C GLY A 836 -49.33 -12.02 14.00
N GLY A 837 -49.42 -12.08 15.34
CA GLY A 837 -48.78 -13.11 16.17
C GLY A 837 -47.29 -12.92 16.48
N VAL A 838 -46.59 -11.99 15.81
CA VAL A 838 -45.18 -11.69 16.08
C VAL A 838 -44.98 -11.06 17.46
N THR A 839 -43.83 -11.33 18.08
CA THR A 839 -43.48 -10.88 19.43
C THR A 839 -42.82 -9.51 19.41
N LEU A 840 -43.20 -8.66 20.35
CA LEU A 840 -42.71 -7.30 20.51
C LEU A 840 -42.08 -7.14 21.89
N ASN A 841 -40.74 -7.11 21.93
CA ASN A 841 -39.94 -6.97 23.15
C ASN A 841 -39.50 -5.51 23.33
N VAL A 842 -40.19 -4.82 24.24
CA VAL A 842 -40.04 -3.38 24.47
C VAL A 842 -38.96 -3.11 25.51
N ARG A 843 -38.02 -2.20 25.21
CA ARG A 843 -36.89 -1.78 26.06
C ARG A 843 -36.80 -0.25 26.10
N ARG A 844 -36.39 0.35 27.23
CA ARG A 844 -36.31 1.81 27.38
C ARG A 844 -35.12 2.42 26.63
N GLY A 845 -35.33 3.52 25.91
CA GLY A 845 -34.28 4.23 25.16
C GLY A 845 -34.22 3.82 23.68
N ILE A 846 -33.67 4.73 22.87
CA ILE A 846 -33.65 4.67 21.41
C ILE A 846 -32.57 3.68 20.94
N ASN A 847 -32.91 2.80 19.99
CA ASN A 847 -32.10 1.68 19.47
C ASN A 847 -31.64 0.68 20.54
N ASN A 848 -32.26 0.67 21.73
CA ASN A 848 -31.83 -0.20 22.80
C ASN A 848 -32.30 -1.65 22.58
N ILE A 849 -31.42 -2.50 22.07
CA ILE A 849 -31.59 -3.96 22.05
C ILE A 849 -30.81 -4.68 23.18
N TYR A 850 -30.15 -3.91 24.05
CA TYR A 850 -29.04 -4.36 24.91
C TYR A 850 -29.40 -4.52 26.39
N THR A 851 -30.44 -3.85 26.89
CA THR A 851 -30.88 -3.99 28.30
C THR A 851 -32.02 -5.00 28.45
N ASP A 852 -32.35 -5.29 29.71
CA ASP A 852 -33.53 -6.08 30.09
C ASP A 852 -34.82 -5.56 29.41
N ILE A 853 -35.67 -6.53 29.03
CA ILE A 853 -36.98 -6.27 28.42
C ILE A 853 -37.91 -5.68 29.48
N THR A 854 -38.46 -4.50 29.19
CA THR A 854 -39.43 -3.80 30.05
C THR A 854 -40.83 -4.42 29.94
N LYS A 855 -41.21 -4.87 28.73
CA LYS A 855 -42.52 -5.50 28.47
C LYS A 855 -42.46 -6.32 27.18
N THR A 856 -43.12 -7.48 27.16
CA THR A 856 -43.36 -8.26 25.94
C THR A 856 -44.85 -8.29 25.62
N ILE A 857 -45.22 -8.04 24.37
CA ILE A 857 -46.58 -8.25 23.83
C ILE A 857 -46.50 -9.00 22.49
N LYS A 858 -47.65 -9.27 21.84
CA LYS A 858 -47.74 -9.77 20.47
C LYS A 858 -48.71 -8.91 19.64
N THR A 859 -48.60 -8.92 18.32
CA THR A 859 -49.58 -8.29 17.42
C THR A 859 -50.87 -9.09 17.31
N ASP A 860 -51.99 -8.40 17.03
CA ASP A 860 -53.28 -9.01 16.68
C ASP A 860 -53.30 -9.55 15.23
N ASP A 861 -54.37 -10.23 14.83
CA ASP A 861 -54.50 -10.82 13.49
C ASP A 861 -54.40 -9.82 12.31
N ASN A 862 -54.48 -8.50 12.58
CA ASN A 862 -54.34 -7.41 11.61
C ASN A 862 -52.97 -6.70 11.70
N GLY A 863 -52.03 -7.28 12.45
CA GLY A 863 -50.73 -6.69 12.74
C GLY A 863 -50.74 -5.53 13.73
N GLU A 864 -51.88 -5.19 14.35
CA GLU A 864 -51.93 -4.09 15.32
C GLU A 864 -51.30 -4.48 16.66
N TYR A 865 -50.66 -3.52 17.32
CA TYR A 865 -50.25 -3.66 18.71
C TYR A 865 -50.68 -2.45 19.54
N ILE A 866 -50.96 -2.68 20.82
CA ILE A 866 -51.22 -1.63 21.80
C ILE A 866 -50.38 -1.90 23.05
N ILE A 867 -49.56 -0.92 23.41
CA ILE A 867 -48.90 -0.83 24.71
C ILE A 867 -49.75 0.13 25.54
N ASP A 868 -50.50 -0.43 26.48
CA ASP A 868 -51.57 0.20 27.25
C ASP A 868 -51.10 0.99 28.49
N SER A 869 -49.89 0.72 28.98
CA SER A 869 -49.25 1.45 30.07
C SER A 869 -47.72 1.27 30.01
N LEU A 870 -47.00 2.39 29.89
CA LEU A 870 -45.56 2.59 30.07
C LEU A 870 -45.32 4.00 30.62
N GLU A 871 -44.16 4.22 31.24
CA GLU A 871 -43.70 5.55 31.63
C GLU A 871 -43.34 6.40 30.40
N SER A 872 -43.52 7.71 30.51
CA SER A 872 -43.26 8.70 29.46
C SER A 872 -41.80 8.71 28.97
N GLY A 873 -41.61 8.68 27.65
CA GLY A 873 -40.31 8.69 26.99
C GLY A 873 -40.24 7.80 25.76
N ASN A 874 -39.01 7.50 25.32
CA ASN A 874 -38.72 6.76 24.10
C ASN A 874 -38.34 5.30 24.41
N TYR A 875 -38.75 4.38 23.55
CA TYR A 875 -38.53 2.94 23.70
C TYR A 875 -38.15 2.31 22.36
N CYS A 876 -37.29 1.30 22.41
CA CYS A 876 -37.02 0.39 21.32
C CYS A 876 -38.00 -0.80 21.42
N VAL A 877 -38.57 -1.22 20.29
CA VAL A 877 -39.44 -2.40 20.19
C VAL A 877 -38.79 -3.37 19.22
N GLU A 878 -38.17 -4.41 19.75
CA GLU A 878 -37.61 -5.53 18.98
C GLU A 878 -38.77 -6.44 18.53
N ILE A 879 -38.86 -6.69 17.23
CA ILE A 879 -39.88 -7.49 16.56
C ILE A 879 -39.27 -8.86 16.23
N VAL A 880 -39.88 -9.94 16.73
CA VAL A 880 -39.38 -11.32 16.61
C VAL A 880 -40.49 -12.26 16.15
N ASP A 881 -40.25 -12.99 15.06
CA ASP A 881 -41.12 -14.11 14.66
C ASP A 881 -40.71 -15.40 15.39
N GLU A 882 -41.37 -15.66 16.51
CA GLU A 882 -41.25 -16.92 17.25
C GLU A 882 -42.09 -18.07 16.66
N VAL A 883 -42.97 -17.79 15.69
CA VAL A 883 -44.13 -18.62 15.35
C VAL A 883 -44.10 -18.96 13.86
N LYS A 884 -43.11 -19.77 13.48
CA LYS A 884 -42.80 -20.22 12.10
C LYS A 884 -43.94 -21.01 11.41
N ASN A 885 -45.05 -20.34 11.11
CA ASN A 885 -46.32 -20.88 10.62
C ASN A 885 -46.76 -20.21 9.30
N GLY A 886 -45.82 -19.89 8.42
CA GLY A 886 -46.08 -19.19 7.16
C GLY A 886 -44.77 -18.77 6.50
N ASP A 887 -44.79 -17.62 5.84
CA ASP A 887 -43.56 -16.93 5.42
C ASP A 887 -42.73 -16.56 6.66
N GLU A 888 -41.49 -17.03 6.73
CA GLU A 888 -40.62 -16.80 7.90
C GLU A 888 -40.09 -15.36 7.87
N TYR A 889 -40.38 -14.58 8.92
CA TYR A 889 -39.98 -13.17 8.99
C TYR A 889 -38.66 -12.95 9.72
N LEU A 890 -37.91 -11.96 9.24
CA LEU A 890 -36.63 -11.54 9.82
C LEU A 890 -36.85 -10.64 11.03
N SER A 891 -36.02 -10.82 12.06
CA SER A 891 -36.09 -9.99 13.27
C SER A 891 -35.56 -8.58 13.00
N THR A 892 -36.18 -7.58 13.61
CA THR A 892 -35.79 -6.17 13.46
C THR A 892 -36.23 -5.36 14.68
N PHE A 893 -36.12 -4.04 14.65
CA PHE A 893 -36.69 -3.18 15.69
C PHE A 893 -37.20 -1.84 15.15
N ILE A 894 -38.06 -1.18 15.94
CA ILE A 894 -38.48 0.21 15.74
C ILE A 894 -38.29 1.03 17.01
N ASN A 895 -38.30 2.35 16.88
CA ASN A 895 -38.33 3.29 17.99
C ASN A 895 -39.73 3.91 18.12
N ILE A 896 -40.22 4.05 19.35
CA ILE A 896 -41.53 4.62 19.68
C ILE A 896 -41.40 5.65 20.81
N LYS A 897 -42.31 6.63 20.87
CA LYS A 897 -42.51 7.55 21.99
C LYS A 897 -43.81 7.30 22.74
N VAL A 898 -43.79 7.60 24.04
CA VAL A 898 -44.90 7.53 24.99
C VAL A 898 -45.01 8.87 25.73
N LEU A 899 -46.21 9.45 25.79
CA LEU A 899 -46.50 10.68 26.55
C LEU A 899 -47.52 10.38 27.65
N GLY A 900 -47.25 10.86 28.88
CA GLY A 900 -48.10 10.63 30.04
C GLY A 900 -49.53 11.15 29.82
N GLY A 901 -50.53 10.32 30.14
CA GLY A 901 -51.95 10.61 29.92
C GLY A 901 -52.45 10.41 28.48
N HIS A 902 -51.58 10.07 27.52
CA HIS A 902 -51.93 9.96 26.10
C HIS A 902 -51.62 8.58 25.50
N LEU A 903 -52.28 8.26 24.38
CA LEU A 903 -52.04 7.08 23.56
C LEU A 903 -51.56 7.52 22.18
N ILE A 904 -50.25 7.50 21.97
CA ILE A 904 -49.60 7.91 20.71
C ILE A 904 -49.81 6.80 19.66
N ARG A 905 -50.25 7.19 18.46
CA ARG A 905 -50.74 6.30 17.40
C ARG A 905 -49.81 6.24 16.20
N GLU A 906 -50.09 5.31 15.29
CA GLU A 906 -49.42 5.14 13.98
C GLU A 906 -47.89 5.04 14.07
N GLN A 907 -47.40 4.42 15.16
CA GLN A 907 -45.98 4.12 15.37
C GLN A 907 -45.66 2.75 14.75
N ASN A 908 -45.66 2.72 13.43
CA ASN A 908 -45.60 1.49 12.65
C ASN A 908 -44.18 0.94 12.51
N GLY A 909 -44.06 -0.34 12.20
CA GLY A 909 -42.79 -1.02 11.94
C GLY A 909 -42.89 -2.01 10.81
N VAL A 910 -41.76 -2.27 10.15
CA VAL A 910 -41.70 -3.01 8.88
C VAL A 910 -40.78 -4.21 9.02
N ILE A 911 -41.26 -5.40 8.69
CA ILE A 911 -40.51 -6.66 8.69
C ILE A 911 -40.39 -7.24 7.28
N SER A 912 -39.22 -7.78 6.95
CA SER A 912 -38.99 -8.51 5.70
C SER A 912 -39.22 -10.01 5.91
N SER A 913 -39.71 -10.70 4.89
CA SER A 913 -39.53 -12.15 4.77
C SER A 913 -38.06 -12.52 4.73
N SER A 914 -37.74 -13.80 4.93
CA SER A 914 -36.47 -14.39 4.51
C SER A 914 -36.14 -14.05 3.05
N LEU A 915 -34.85 -13.97 2.75
CA LEU A 915 -34.27 -13.53 1.48
C LEU A 915 -33.23 -14.56 1.01
N GLU A 916 -33.16 -14.88 -0.28
CA GLU A 916 -32.13 -15.80 -0.78
C GLU A 916 -30.73 -15.16 -0.66
N ARG A 917 -29.68 -15.99 -0.52
CA ARG A 917 -28.30 -15.49 -0.28
C ARG A 917 -27.74 -14.59 -1.38
N ASN A 918 -28.24 -14.74 -2.60
CA ASN A 918 -27.86 -13.98 -3.79
C ASN A 918 -28.77 -12.75 -4.06
N GLN A 919 -29.84 -12.57 -3.29
CA GLN A 919 -30.77 -11.46 -3.43
C GLN A 919 -30.39 -10.31 -2.50
N ILE A 920 -30.77 -9.08 -2.87
CA ILE A 920 -30.60 -7.88 -2.03
C ILE A 920 -31.92 -7.13 -1.99
N ARG A 921 -32.46 -6.90 -0.79
CA ARG A 921 -33.70 -6.15 -0.58
C ARG A 921 -33.41 -4.83 0.12
N VAL A 922 -33.93 -3.75 -0.46
CA VAL A 922 -33.82 -2.38 0.03
C VAL A 922 -35.20 -1.93 0.48
N VAL A 923 -35.37 -1.68 1.77
CA VAL A 923 -36.64 -1.22 2.35
C VAL A 923 -36.49 0.25 2.71
N LEU A 924 -37.32 1.10 2.10
CA LEU A 924 -37.45 2.52 2.39
C LEU A 924 -38.67 2.74 3.29
N SER A 925 -38.52 3.53 4.36
CA SER A 925 -39.64 3.90 5.25
C SER A 925 -39.49 5.34 5.74
N TRP A 926 -40.59 6.07 5.86
CA TRP A 926 -40.63 7.50 6.23
C TRP A 926 -41.81 7.82 7.16
N GLY A 927 -42.03 9.09 7.50
CA GLY A 927 -43.19 9.57 8.24
C GLY A 927 -44.37 10.00 7.35
N ASP A 928 -45.26 10.84 7.89
CA ASP A 928 -46.46 11.34 7.17
C ASP A 928 -46.14 12.41 6.10
N THR A 929 -44.95 13.03 6.13
CA THR A 929 -44.61 14.20 5.30
C THR A 929 -43.10 14.28 5.02
N PRO A 930 -42.65 14.47 3.75
CA PRO A 930 -43.43 14.47 2.52
C PRO A 930 -44.21 13.17 2.36
N ARG A 931 -45.43 13.25 1.83
CA ARG A 931 -46.35 12.11 1.78
C ARG A 931 -45.84 10.95 0.91
N ASP A 932 -45.05 11.25 -0.11
CA ASP A 932 -44.80 10.38 -1.26
C ASP A 932 -43.29 10.43 -1.62
N LEU A 933 -42.59 9.31 -1.45
CA LEU A 933 -41.15 9.17 -1.68
C LEU A 933 -40.85 7.97 -2.60
N ASP A 934 -40.63 8.23 -3.89
CA ASP A 934 -40.18 7.22 -4.84
C ASP A 934 -38.80 6.68 -4.44
N SER A 935 -38.66 5.35 -4.38
CA SER A 935 -37.36 4.69 -4.46
C SER A 935 -36.98 4.43 -5.92
N HIS A 936 -35.69 4.65 -6.22
CA HIS A 936 -35.13 4.50 -7.55
C HIS A 936 -33.87 3.63 -7.52
N MET A 937 -33.80 2.66 -8.44
CA MET A 937 -32.59 1.89 -8.70
C MET A 937 -32.14 2.07 -10.14
N LEU A 938 -30.95 2.64 -10.34
CA LEU A 938 -30.27 2.70 -11.63
C LEU A 938 -29.36 1.47 -11.79
N CYS A 939 -29.52 0.69 -12.84
CA CYS A 939 -28.80 -0.56 -13.12
C CYS A 939 -27.87 -0.38 -14.33
N SER A 940 -26.61 -0.01 -14.10
CA SER A 940 -25.60 0.18 -15.15
C SER A 940 -24.85 -1.12 -15.45
N LEU A 941 -25.40 -1.92 -16.36
CA LEU A 941 -24.77 -3.14 -16.89
C LEU A 941 -23.88 -2.84 -18.10
N LEU A 942 -22.84 -3.63 -18.35
CA LEU A 942 -21.81 -3.31 -19.36
C LEU A 942 -22.33 -3.22 -20.81
N ASN A 943 -23.24 -4.11 -21.19
CA ASN A 943 -23.52 -4.43 -22.59
C ASN A 943 -25.00 -4.22 -23.01
N THR A 944 -25.80 -3.56 -22.17
CA THR A 944 -27.23 -3.31 -22.42
C THR A 944 -27.62 -1.89 -22.06
N LEU A 945 -28.87 -1.52 -22.40
CA LEU A 945 -29.46 -0.27 -21.93
C LEU A 945 -29.38 -0.22 -20.39
N ALA A 946 -28.97 0.92 -19.81
CA ALA A 946 -29.00 1.11 -18.37
C ALA A 946 -30.45 1.01 -17.87
N GLY A 947 -30.70 0.10 -16.93
CA GLY A 947 -32.00 -0.07 -16.31
C GLY A 947 -32.31 1.09 -15.37
N HIS A 948 -33.58 1.49 -15.29
CA HIS A 948 -34.07 2.38 -14.25
C HIS A 948 -35.36 1.79 -13.71
N VAL A 949 -35.31 1.27 -12.49
CA VAL A 949 -36.49 0.82 -11.75
C VAL A 949 -37.00 2.00 -10.93
N ASP A 950 -38.27 2.34 -11.17
CA ASP A 950 -39.03 3.42 -10.52
C ASP A 950 -40.54 3.09 -10.56
N TYR A 951 -41.38 3.94 -9.99
CA TYR A 951 -42.85 3.77 -10.01
C TYR A 951 -43.46 3.59 -11.41
N ARG A 952 -42.76 4.05 -12.47
CA ARG A 952 -43.18 3.94 -13.87
C ARG A 952 -42.75 2.62 -14.50
N ASN A 953 -41.54 2.16 -14.17
CA ASN A 953 -40.87 0.98 -14.72
C ASN A 953 -40.49 0.02 -13.58
N LYS A 954 -41.51 -0.51 -12.89
CA LYS A 954 -41.35 -1.28 -11.63
C LYS A 954 -40.50 -2.56 -11.73
N SER A 955 -40.01 -2.94 -12.89
CA SER A 955 -39.21 -4.15 -13.09
C SER A 955 -38.21 -3.96 -14.23
N PHE A 956 -36.94 -4.24 -13.98
CA PHE A 956 -35.89 -4.30 -14.99
C PHE A 956 -35.47 -5.75 -15.23
N TYR A 957 -35.49 -6.15 -16.49
CA TYR A 957 -35.06 -7.47 -16.97
C TYR A 957 -33.86 -7.29 -17.89
N ASN A 958 -32.87 -8.17 -17.77
CA ASN A 958 -31.91 -8.41 -18.84
C ASN A 958 -32.25 -9.74 -19.54
N GLU A 959 -32.35 -9.71 -20.87
CA GLU A 959 -32.96 -10.74 -21.72
C GLU A 959 -34.31 -11.28 -21.18
N ASN A 960 -34.27 -12.33 -20.36
CA ASN A 960 -35.43 -12.96 -19.71
C ASN A 960 -35.30 -13.06 -18.18
N ASN A 961 -34.17 -12.63 -17.60
CA ASN A 961 -33.87 -12.68 -16.17
C ASN A 961 -34.41 -11.43 -15.48
N LEU A 962 -35.13 -11.58 -14.36
CA LEU A 962 -35.50 -10.44 -13.52
C LEU A 962 -34.26 -9.98 -12.74
N VAL A 963 -33.73 -8.81 -13.09
CA VAL A 963 -32.55 -8.24 -12.42
C VAL A 963 -32.98 -7.51 -11.15
N CYS A 964 -33.95 -6.58 -11.27
CA CYS A 964 -34.41 -5.74 -10.16
C CYS A 964 -35.91 -5.42 -10.28
N MET A 965 -36.61 -5.33 -9.15
CA MET A 965 -38.03 -5.00 -9.08
C MET A 965 -38.33 -4.04 -7.91
N LEU A 966 -39.24 -3.09 -8.13
CA LEU A 966 -39.94 -2.35 -7.09
C LEU A 966 -41.13 -3.23 -6.67
N ASP A 967 -40.91 -4.04 -5.63
CA ASP A 967 -41.85 -5.05 -5.14
C ASP A 967 -43.11 -4.40 -4.54
N LEU A 968 -42.90 -3.28 -3.82
CA LEU A 968 -43.91 -2.50 -3.15
C LEU A 968 -43.63 -1.01 -3.37
N ASP A 969 -44.65 -0.33 -3.87
CA ASP A 969 -44.78 1.11 -4.11
C ASP A 969 -45.97 1.56 -3.25
N ASP A 970 -45.73 2.51 -2.35
CA ASP A 970 -46.76 3.06 -1.47
C ASP A 970 -46.77 4.59 -1.55
N THR A 971 -47.71 5.12 -2.34
CA THR A 971 -47.89 6.57 -2.56
C THR A 971 -48.56 7.28 -1.36
N SER A 972 -48.23 6.87 -0.13
CA SER A 972 -48.82 7.41 1.09
C SER A 972 -47.84 7.49 2.27
N GLY A 973 -48.14 8.38 3.21
CA GLY A 973 -47.31 8.58 4.38
C GLY A 973 -47.12 7.28 5.16
N TYR A 974 -46.00 7.18 5.87
CA TYR A 974 -45.51 6.00 6.60
C TYR A 974 -44.92 4.87 5.74
N GLY A 975 -45.24 4.78 4.44
CA GLY A 975 -44.71 3.73 3.55
C GLY A 975 -45.03 2.29 4.03
N PRO A 976 -44.20 1.28 3.71
CA PRO A 976 -42.87 1.34 3.08
C PRO A 976 -42.88 1.17 1.56
N GLU A 977 -41.81 1.61 0.91
CA GLU A 977 -41.41 1.06 -0.39
C GLU A 977 -40.40 -0.07 -0.22
N THR A 978 -40.37 -1.01 -1.15
CA THR A 978 -39.39 -2.11 -1.15
C THR A 978 -38.94 -2.45 -2.56
N THR A 979 -37.63 -2.36 -2.79
CA THR A 979 -36.96 -2.72 -4.05
C THR A 979 -36.03 -3.92 -3.82
N THR A 980 -36.19 -5.00 -4.59
CA THR A 980 -35.32 -6.18 -4.53
C THR A 980 -34.53 -6.37 -5.82
N ILE A 981 -33.20 -6.53 -5.70
CA ILE A 981 -32.34 -7.10 -6.74
C ILE A 981 -32.43 -8.62 -6.60
N TYR A 982 -32.98 -9.28 -7.62
CA TYR A 982 -33.23 -10.72 -7.65
C TYR A 982 -32.03 -11.51 -8.17
N HIS A 983 -31.45 -11.02 -9.26
CA HIS A 983 -30.23 -11.56 -9.86
C HIS A 983 -29.27 -10.39 -10.12
N SER A 984 -28.27 -10.22 -9.26
CA SER A 984 -27.22 -9.22 -9.45
C SER A 984 -26.26 -9.66 -10.57
N GLU A 985 -26.52 -9.18 -11.77
CA GLU A 985 -25.60 -9.25 -12.90
C GLU A 985 -24.43 -8.25 -12.74
N VAL A 986 -23.33 -8.49 -13.45
CA VAL A 986 -22.12 -7.65 -13.41
C VAL A 986 -22.43 -6.24 -13.91
N GLY A 987 -22.28 -5.26 -13.01
CA GLY A 987 -22.51 -3.85 -13.25
C GLY A 987 -22.61 -3.04 -11.96
N MET A 988 -22.83 -1.73 -12.09
CA MET A 988 -22.99 -0.81 -10.95
C MET A 988 -24.46 -0.45 -10.76
N TYR A 989 -24.96 -0.64 -9.54
CA TYR A 989 -26.33 -0.32 -9.16
C TYR A 989 -26.31 0.91 -8.26
N THR A 990 -27.13 1.93 -8.51
CA THR A 990 -27.21 3.14 -7.64
C THR A 990 -28.62 3.27 -7.08
N PHE A 991 -28.74 3.27 -5.76
CA PHE A 991 -30.02 3.47 -5.07
C PHE A 991 -30.13 4.91 -4.55
N TYR A 992 -31.22 5.59 -4.93
CA TYR A 992 -31.55 6.91 -4.44
C TYR A 992 -33.06 7.04 -4.18
N VAL A 993 -33.42 8.00 -3.33
CA VAL A 993 -34.81 8.33 -2.99
C VAL A 993 -35.15 9.70 -3.59
N TYR A 994 -36.35 9.84 -4.17
CA TYR A 994 -36.87 11.09 -4.71
C TYR A 994 -38.14 11.53 -3.98
N ASN A 995 -38.20 12.82 -3.68
CA ASN A 995 -39.39 13.45 -3.11
C ASN A 995 -40.40 13.80 -4.22
N TYR A 996 -41.35 12.87 -4.44
CA TYR A 996 -42.38 12.98 -5.47
C TYR A 996 -43.47 13.98 -5.12
N SER A 997 -44.00 13.95 -3.88
CA SER A 997 -45.09 14.84 -3.48
C SER A 997 -44.70 16.31 -3.59
N GLY A 998 -43.43 16.63 -3.28
CA GLY A 998 -42.88 17.96 -3.41
C GLY A 998 -43.44 19.01 -2.44
N GLU A 999 -44.13 18.56 -1.39
CA GLU A 999 -44.82 19.39 -0.40
C GLU A 999 -43.85 20.15 0.52
N GLU A 1000 -42.77 19.48 0.92
CA GLU A 1000 -41.75 19.92 1.89
C GLU A 1000 -40.37 19.39 1.46
N ASN A 1001 -39.27 19.85 2.07
CA ASN A 1001 -37.93 19.32 1.76
C ASN A 1001 -37.78 17.85 2.21
N ILE A 1002 -37.00 17.06 1.45
CA ILE A 1002 -36.89 15.61 1.68
C ILE A 1002 -36.42 15.25 3.09
N ASN A 1003 -35.60 16.11 3.72
CA ASN A 1003 -35.11 15.95 5.10
C ASN A 1003 -36.19 15.84 6.18
N ARG A 1004 -37.44 16.30 5.94
CA ARG A 1004 -38.53 16.19 6.93
C ARG A 1004 -39.14 14.81 7.03
N SER A 1005 -38.92 13.97 6.02
CA SER A 1005 -39.39 12.58 5.94
C SER A 1005 -38.99 11.72 7.13
N GLN A 1006 -37.82 12.00 7.73
CA GLN A 1006 -37.09 11.08 8.60
C GLN A 1006 -36.80 9.74 7.91
N ALA A 1007 -36.65 9.74 6.58
CA ALA A 1007 -36.53 8.52 5.80
C ALA A 1007 -35.32 7.68 6.26
N THR A 1008 -35.58 6.38 6.39
CA THR A 1008 -34.62 5.35 6.74
C THR A 1008 -34.59 4.32 5.61
N VAL A 1009 -33.40 3.91 5.20
CA VAL A 1009 -33.20 2.89 4.17
C VAL A 1009 -32.41 1.73 4.77
N SER A 1010 -33.05 0.56 4.81
CA SER A 1010 -32.53 -0.68 5.40
C SER A 1010 -32.23 -1.69 4.30
N VAL A 1011 -30.98 -2.16 4.22
CA VAL A 1011 -30.48 -3.08 3.19
C VAL A 1011 -30.27 -4.47 3.78
N TYR A 1012 -31.02 -5.45 3.29
CA TYR A 1012 -30.90 -6.87 3.61
C TYR A 1012 -30.18 -7.58 2.45
N MET A 1013 -29.16 -8.37 2.74
CA MET A 1013 -28.37 -9.10 1.74
C MET A 1013 -27.73 -10.36 2.36
N ASN A 1014 -27.15 -11.23 1.53
CA ASN A 1014 -26.43 -12.45 1.96
C ASN A 1014 -27.29 -13.44 2.78
N GLY A 1015 -28.62 -13.29 2.79
CA GLY A 1015 -29.53 -14.03 3.66
C GLY A 1015 -29.42 -13.67 5.15
N ALA A 1016 -28.91 -12.48 5.48
CA ALA A 1016 -28.81 -11.99 6.86
C ALA A 1016 -30.20 -11.79 7.50
N ALA A 1017 -30.32 -12.11 8.79
CA ALA A 1017 -31.58 -12.06 9.53
C ALA A 1017 -31.93 -10.69 10.15
N THR A 1018 -31.11 -9.67 9.85
CA THR A 1018 -31.25 -8.25 10.21
C THR A 1018 -30.72 -7.43 9.02
N PRO A 1019 -31.06 -6.13 8.87
CA PRO A 1019 -30.42 -5.31 7.85
C PRO A 1019 -28.90 -5.23 8.10
N VAL A 1020 -28.12 -5.33 7.03
CA VAL A 1020 -26.64 -5.26 7.04
C VAL A 1020 -26.17 -3.80 6.99
N TYR A 1021 -26.96 -2.92 6.37
CA TYR A 1021 -26.77 -1.48 6.39
C TYR A 1021 -28.10 -0.78 6.69
N THR A 1022 -28.05 0.24 7.53
CA THR A 1022 -29.18 1.15 7.78
C THR A 1022 -28.69 2.58 7.60
N PHE A 1023 -29.33 3.33 6.70
CA PHE A 1023 -29.00 4.72 6.40
C PHE A 1023 -30.13 5.63 6.89
N ASN A 1024 -29.80 6.64 7.69
CA ASN A 1024 -30.71 7.71 8.07
C ASN A 1024 -30.48 8.93 7.17
N ILE A 1025 -31.56 9.58 6.74
CA ILE A 1025 -31.46 10.74 5.85
C ILE A 1025 -30.64 11.91 6.45
N PRO A 1026 -29.67 12.47 5.71
CA PRO A 1026 -28.89 13.62 6.16
C PRO A 1026 -29.70 14.90 6.43
N THR A 1027 -29.14 15.77 7.28
CA THR A 1027 -29.60 17.15 7.44
C THR A 1027 -29.10 18.02 6.27
N GLY A 1028 -30.01 18.41 5.37
CA GLY A 1028 -29.72 19.33 4.26
C GLY A 1028 -30.96 19.54 3.38
N ASP A 1029 -31.01 20.63 2.62
CA ASP A 1029 -32.15 20.94 1.75
C ASP A 1029 -31.96 20.35 0.35
N GLY A 1030 -32.97 19.64 -0.16
CA GLY A 1030 -32.92 18.96 -1.45
C GLY A 1030 -34.21 18.17 -1.76
N ARG A 1031 -34.20 17.54 -2.94
CA ARG A 1031 -35.26 16.64 -3.44
C ARG A 1031 -34.81 15.21 -3.69
N PHE A 1032 -33.50 14.98 -3.74
CA PHE A 1032 -32.89 13.68 -3.98
C PHE A 1032 -32.03 13.30 -2.77
N TRP A 1033 -32.03 12.02 -2.42
CA TRP A 1033 -31.14 11.44 -1.42
C TRP A 1033 -30.46 10.21 -2.02
N THR A 1034 -29.20 10.35 -2.42
CA THR A 1034 -28.39 9.23 -2.90
C THR A 1034 -27.86 8.45 -1.72
N VAL A 1035 -28.27 7.19 -1.59
CA VAL A 1035 -28.01 6.41 -0.37
C VAL A 1035 -26.73 5.60 -0.50
N PHE A 1036 -26.62 4.78 -1.56
CA PHE A 1036 -25.47 3.92 -1.80
C PHE A 1036 -25.35 3.52 -3.28
N ARG A 1037 -24.17 3.01 -3.65
CA ARG A 1037 -23.97 2.16 -4.82
C ARG A 1037 -23.75 0.71 -4.39
N TYR A 1038 -24.10 -0.24 -5.25
CA TYR A 1038 -23.79 -1.65 -5.09
C TYR A 1038 -22.98 -2.11 -6.31
N ASN A 1039 -21.85 -2.76 -6.06
CA ASN A 1039 -21.00 -3.34 -7.09
C ASN A 1039 -21.41 -4.79 -7.32
N GLY A 1040 -22.00 -5.10 -8.48
CA GLY A 1040 -22.46 -6.45 -8.81
C GLY A 1040 -21.32 -7.46 -9.06
N ALA A 1041 -20.12 -6.99 -9.41
CA ALA A 1041 -18.97 -7.87 -9.61
C ALA A 1041 -18.35 -8.33 -8.28
N THR A 1042 -18.19 -7.43 -7.30
CA THR A 1042 -17.60 -7.72 -5.99
C THR A 1042 -18.63 -8.04 -4.90
N LYS A 1043 -19.91 -7.75 -5.16
CA LYS A 1043 -21.07 -7.91 -4.25
C LYS A 1043 -21.00 -7.03 -2.99
N ILE A 1044 -20.33 -5.89 -3.05
CA ILE A 1044 -20.16 -4.94 -1.94
C ILE A 1044 -21.06 -3.69 -2.08
N ILE A 1045 -21.57 -3.19 -0.96
CA ILE A 1045 -22.28 -1.91 -0.83
C ILE A 1045 -21.26 -0.80 -0.57
N ILE A 1046 -21.38 0.30 -1.31
CA ILE A 1046 -20.55 1.50 -1.26
C ILE A 1046 -21.43 2.66 -0.75
N PRO A 1047 -21.31 3.07 0.53
CA PRO A 1047 -22.06 4.19 1.09
C PRO A 1047 -21.86 5.52 0.34
N ILE A 1048 -22.93 6.31 0.21
CA ILE A 1048 -22.88 7.68 -0.31
C ILE A 1048 -23.57 8.65 0.65
N ASN A 1049 -24.80 8.34 1.06
CA ASN A 1049 -25.64 9.06 2.01
C ASN A 1049 -25.61 10.61 1.87
N LEU A 1050 -25.99 11.13 0.70
CA LEU A 1050 -25.91 12.55 0.34
C LEU A 1050 -27.27 13.09 -0.14
N VAL A 1051 -27.66 14.29 0.31
CA VAL A 1051 -28.90 14.98 -0.09
C VAL A 1051 -28.57 16.10 -1.08
N GLU A 1052 -29.26 16.12 -2.23
CA GLU A 1052 -28.95 16.97 -3.38
C GLU A 1052 -30.22 17.59 -3.99
N ASN A 1053 -30.05 18.69 -4.74
CA ASN A 1053 -31.15 19.40 -5.42
C ASN A 1053 -31.45 18.88 -6.83
N ASN A 1054 -30.45 18.27 -7.50
CA ASN A 1054 -30.55 17.68 -8.82
C ASN A 1054 -30.32 16.17 -8.75
N THR A 1055 -30.65 15.44 -9.81
CA THR A 1055 -30.31 14.00 -9.93
C THR A 1055 -28.81 13.81 -10.20
N ILE A 1056 -28.27 12.64 -9.83
CA ILE A 1056 -26.91 12.23 -10.24
C ILE A 1056 -26.77 12.09 -11.77
N ASN A 1057 -27.87 11.83 -12.49
CA ASN A 1057 -27.89 11.68 -13.95
C ASN A 1057 -28.70 12.81 -14.62
N GLU A 1058 -28.16 14.04 -14.66
CA GLU A 1058 -28.58 15.03 -15.67
C GLU A 1058 -27.85 14.85 -17.02
N GLU A 1059 -26.83 13.99 -17.10
CA GLU A 1059 -26.28 13.50 -18.36
C GLU A 1059 -27.03 12.26 -18.85
N ARG A 1060 -27.51 12.31 -20.11
CA ARG A 1060 -28.39 11.31 -20.74
C ARG A 1060 -28.29 11.34 -22.26
#